data_AF-A0A9N8DG23-F1
#
_entry.id   AF-A0A9N8DG23-F1
#
_cell.length_a   1.000
_cell.length_b   1.000
_cell.length_c   1.000
_cell.angle_alpha   90.00
_cell.angle_beta   90.00
_cell.angle_gamma   90.00
#
_symmetry.space_group_name_H-M   'P 1'
#
loop_
_entity.id
_entity.type
_entity.pdbx_description
1 polymer ?
#
loop_
_entity_poly.entity_id
_entity_poly.type
_entity_poly.pdbx_seq_one_letter_code
_entity_poly.pdbx_strand_id
1 'polypeptide(L)'
;WVHQKEPEIWKQAHTICEYQDFLNYKLTGKMVASSCNAATRWHWNGEECIRNTDDNNNSKKGLPLSLYKTLGIPELADKLPQTCLPMGAVVGGLTEDAAKHLNLPKDLPVIQGGADAFVGMIGLGCIHPGQLCLITGSSHLHCVVTSKPSTAPGIWGAYPGAPMPGMNFAEGGQSSTGSIVRWAKSKLFQQGDGLSYKDLDDEAAQIPPGCDGLVALETFQGSRTPVTDPLARGALVGLTLSHSRAHLWRALMEAVCFGTRACVEGLANAGHVADEIIIAGGATRSPLWLQMHADITGLPVVVCENGDAPLLGCAILASIGVGIHEDVDTAVKAMVRQSRRVVPNENDKQTYKSLYNQVYSKLGDAARPIAHAIADLRGGGIDDHGDDKAKKRRVVISPSLLAADWSNIRGEVERCIKAKASRLHVDVFDGVFLDSPHAFTFGPQMVQAIRRSCDNCDSQAVLDLHMCVERPLRYVQPMADAGGDRFIFQWEAMGGSDTGALQEAIQLAKAVISSGMQCGVSINPGTDVESIHPLLETGLVDLVDILAVEPGFGGQKFQPRALQKLRDLKEWRDQERDRRMFELLVDGGINEHTASSAVKAGAGILVAGTYLFKHPEGLRAGIEEISAAHVEARSRD
;
A
#
# COMPACT_ATOMS: atom_id res chain seq x y z
N TRP A 1 4.37 3.79 -18.91
CA TRP A 1 3.28 2.81 -18.69
C TRP A 1 2.04 3.21 -19.46
N VAL A 2 1.40 4.35 -19.17
CA VAL A 2 0.19 4.84 -19.87
C VAL A 2 0.33 4.79 -21.40
N HIS A 3 1.41 5.34 -21.97
CA HIS A 3 1.69 5.25 -23.42
C HIS A 3 1.61 3.83 -24.00
N GLN A 4 2.07 2.81 -23.27
CA GLN A 4 2.16 1.42 -23.75
C GLN A 4 0.89 0.60 -23.48
N LYS A 5 0.11 0.97 -22.47
CA LYS A 5 -1.02 0.18 -21.97
C LYS A 5 -2.37 0.85 -22.22
N GLU A 6 -2.41 2.18 -22.17
CA GLU A 6 -3.60 2.99 -22.38
C GLU A 6 -3.36 4.01 -23.53
N PRO A 7 -3.07 3.54 -24.76
CA PRO A 7 -2.65 4.42 -25.85
C PRO A 7 -3.73 5.43 -26.27
N GLU A 8 -5.01 5.09 -26.12
CA GLU A 8 -6.11 6.00 -26.45
C GLU A 8 -6.22 7.16 -25.45
N ILE A 9 -6.05 6.89 -24.15
CA ILE A 9 -5.96 7.93 -23.13
C ILE A 9 -4.73 8.81 -23.39
N TRP A 10 -3.58 8.21 -23.69
CA TRP A 10 -2.36 8.95 -24.03
C TRP A 10 -2.54 9.90 -25.22
N LYS A 11 -3.19 9.44 -26.30
CA LYS A 11 -3.49 10.26 -27.49
C LYS A 11 -4.41 11.43 -27.15
N GLN A 12 -5.47 11.19 -26.37
CA GLN A 12 -6.45 12.21 -25.99
C GLN A 12 -5.91 13.22 -24.97
N ALA A 13 -4.94 12.81 -24.14
CA ALA A 13 -4.37 13.68 -23.12
C ALA A 13 -3.70 14.91 -23.74
N HIS A 14 -4.26 16.09 -23.48
CA HIS A 14 -3.64 17.36 -23.87
C HIS A 14 -2.51 17.75 -22.92
N THR A 15 -2.70 17.51 -21.61
CA THR A 15 -1.71 17.82 -20.58
C THR A 15 -1.56 16.66 -19.60
N ILE A 16 -0.31 16.33 -19.25
CA ILE A 16 0.09 15.41 -18.19
C ILE A 16 0.76 16.27 -17.13
N CYS A 17 0.18 16.35 -15.94
CA CYS A 17 0.61 17.25 -14.88
C CYS A 17 0.53 16.56 -13.51
N GLU A 18 1.14 17.16 -12.50
CA GLU A 18 0.99 16.69 -11.13
C GLU A 18 -0.35 17.13 -10.54
N TYR A 19 -0.80 16.43 -9.49
CA TYR A 19 -2.02 16.78 -8.75
C TYR A 19 -2.05 18.26 -8.32
N GLN A 20 -0.92 18.77 -7.84
CA GLN A 20 -0.78 20.16 -7.41
C GLN A 20 -0.98 21.16 -8.56
N ASP A 21 -0.47 20.84 -9.75
CA ASP A 21 -0.61 21.71 -10.93
C ASP A 21 -2.09 21.79 -11.35
N PHE A 22 -2.80 20.66 -11.27
CA PHE A 22 -4.24 20.61 -11.49
C PHE A 22 -5.03 21.42 -10.45
N LEU A 23 -4.66 21.34 -9.16
CA LEU A 23 -5.27 22.18 -8.13
C LEU A 23 -5.04 23.66 -8.42
N ASN A 24 -3.81 24.06 -8.76
CA ASN A 24 -3.49 25.43 -9.15
C ASN A 24 -4.37 25.91 -10.31
N TYR A 25 -4.57 25.05 -11.32
CA TYR A 25 -5.46 25.35 -12.44
C TYR A 25 -6.91 25.55 -12.01
N LYS A 26 -7.43 24.72 -11.10
CA LYS A 26 -8.79 24.89 -10.56
C LYS A 26 -8.93 26.16 -9.71
N LEU A 27 -7.91 26.50 -8.94
CA LEU A 27 -7.93 27.66 -8.05
C LEU A 27 -7.75 28.97 -8.81
N THR A 28 -6.89 29.02 -9.83
CA THR A 28 -6.43 30.28 -10.47
C THR A 28 -6.74 30.38 -11.95
N GLY A 29 -7.21 29.30 -12.58
CA GLY A 29 -7.36 29.20 -14.04
C GLY A 29 -6.05 29.01 -14.79
N LYS A 30 -4.91 28.87 -14.10
CA LYS A 30 -3.58 28.76 -14.73
C LYS A 30 -2.97 27.37 -14.55
N MET A 31 -2.62 26.73 -15.66
CA MET A 31 -1.87 25.47 -15.66
C MET A 31 -0.38 25.78 -15.57
N VAL A 32 0.18 25.60 -14.37
CA VAL A 32 1.60 25.87 -14.09
C VAL A 32 2.19 24.71 -13.29
N ALA A 33 3.41 24.31 -13.64
CA ALA A 33 4.15 23.31 -12.89
C ALA A 33 4.99 23.93 -11.77
N SER A 34 5.13 23.21 -10.66
CA SER A 34 6.19 23.50 -9.68
C SER A 34 7.55 23.07 -10.23
N SER A 35 8.54 23.95 -10.22
CA SER A 35 9.93 23.59 -10.55
C SER A 35 10.49 22.44 -9.69
N CYS A 36 10.09 22.36 -8.42
CA CYS A 36 10.43 21.27 -7.52
C CYS A 36 9.91 19.93 -8.05
N ASN A 37 8.64 19.88 -8.47
CA ASN A 37 8.03 18.66 -9.00
C ASN A 37 8.59 18.33 -10.39
N ALA A 38 8.78 19.34 -11.25
CA ALA A 38 9.37 19.17 -12.57
C ALA A 38 10.77 18.54 -12.49
N ALA A 39 11.60 19.01 -11.55
CA ALA A 39 12.93 18.44 -11.29
C ALA A 39 12.86 17.00 -10.81
N THR A 40 12.06 16.74 -9.77
CA THR A 40 12.09 15.45 -9.06
C THR A 40 11.29 14.35 -9.76
N ARG A 41 10.22 14.69 -10.49
CA ARG A 41 9.31 13.74 -11.15
C ARG A 41 9.52 13.63 -12.65
N TRP A 42 9.88 14.73 -13.32
CA TRP A 42 10.04 14.75 -14.78
C TRP A 42 11.50 14.82 -15.23
N HIS A 43 12.44 14.90 -14.27
CA HIS A 43 13.87 15.10 -14.51
C HIS A 43 14.17 16.37 -15.33
N TRP A 44 13.29 17.37 -15.27
CA TRP A 44 13.49 18.67 -15.89
C TRP A 44 14.34 19.54 -14.97
N ASN A 45 15.49 20.04 -15.43
CA ASN A 45 16.28 20.98 -14.64
C ASN A 45 15.42 22.13 -14.07
N GLY A 46 15.30 22.21 -12.73
CA GLY A 46 14.41 23.11 -12.03
C GLY A 46 14.79 24.58 -12.17
N GLU A 47 16.08 24.89 -12.41
CA GLU A 47 16.51 26.26 -12.67
C GLU A 47 16.20 26.70 -14.10
N GLU A 48 16.38 25.81 -15.07
CA GLU A 48 16.12 26.13 -16.48
C GLU A 48 14.63 26.20 -16.79
N CYS A 49 13.79 25.42 -16.10
CA CYS A 49 12.35 25.41 -16.33
C CYS A 49 11.68 26.74 -15.95
N ILE A 50 12.20 27.46 -14.95
CA ILE A 50 11.68 28.76 -14.53
C ILE A 50 12.10 29.88 -15.50
N ARG A 51 13.32 29.83 -16.05
CA ARG A 51 13.79 30.84 -17.02
C ARG A 51 13.00 30.84 -18.33
N ASN A 52 12.15 29.84 -18.51
CA ASN A 52 11.30 29.65 -19.67
C ASN A 52 10.04 30.52 -19.65
N THR A 53 9.79 31.28 -18.57
CA THR A 53 8.59 32.13 -18.45
C THR A 53 8.74 33.51 -19.07
N ASP A 54 9.96 33.97 -19.34
CA ASP A 54 10.23 35.35 -19.77
C ASP A 54 10.36 35.50 -21.29
N ASP A 55 10.76 34.43 -21.98
CA ASP A 55 10.82 34.40 -23.44
C ASP A 55 9.54 33.73 -23.95
N ASN A 56 8.71 34.44 -24.71
CA ASN A 56 7.57 33.90 -25.50
C ASN A 56 7.96 32.80 -26.51
N ASN A 57 9.13 32.20 -26.35
CA ASN A 57 9.69 31.13 -27.13
C ASN A 57 9.58 29.87 -26.29
N ASN A 58 8.73 28.96 -26.75
CA ASN A 58 8.38 27.66 -26.14
C ASN A 58 9.63 26.75 -26.00
N SER A 59 10.60 27.14 -25.16
CA SER A 59 11.93 26.53 -25.16
C SER A 59 11.87 25.26 -24.32
N LYS A 60 12.08 24.10 -24.93
CA LYS A 60 12.17 22.81 -24.22
C LYS A 60 13.48 22.69 -23.43
N LYS A 61 14.05 23.80 -22.96
CA LYS A 61 15.36 23.89 -22.33
C LYS A 61 15.32 23.26 -20.95
N GLY A 62 16.31 22.42 -20.66
CA GLY A 62 16.38 21.65 -19.42
C GLY A 62 15.52 20.39 -19.38
N LEU A 63 14.64 20.17 -20.36
CA LEU A 63 13.93 18.89 -20.47
C LEU A 63 14.91 17.79 -20.90
N PRO A 64 14.79 16.57 -20.34
CA PRO A 64 15.63 15.44 -20.70
C PRO A 64 15.11 14.78 -22.00
N LEU A 65 15.13 15.52 -23.12
CA LEU A 65 14.55 15.08 -24.40
C LEU A 65 15.19 13.78 -24.92
N SER A 66 16.47 13.56 -24.65
CA SER A 66 17.15 12.30 -24.99
C SER A 66 16.54 11.11 -24.25
N LEU A 67 16.22 11.26 -22.96
CA LEU A 67 15.55 10.24 -22.16
C LEU A 67 14.17 9.93 -22.75
N TYR A 68 13.36 10.94 -23.03
CA TYR A 68 12.01 10.74 -23.59
C TYR A 68 12.06 10.05 -24.96
N LYS A 69 13.03 10.44 -25.81
CA LYS A 69 13.27 9.78 -27.10
C LYS A 69 13.68 8.31 -26.90
N THR A 70 14.58 8.01 -25.97
CA THR A 70 15.01 6.65 -25.66
C THR A 70 13.88 5.78 -25.10
N LEU A 71 12.95 6.39 -24.36
CA LEU A 71 11.74 5.73 -23.87
C LEU A 71 10.64 5.58 -24.96
N GLY A 72 10.85 6.14 -26.15
CA GLY A 72 9.89 6.07 -27.27
C GLY A 72 8.66 6.97 -27.08
N ILE A 73 8.79 8.06 -26.31
CA ILE A 73 7.71 9.04 -26.01
C ILE A 73 8.17 10.50 -26.18
N PRO A 74 8.80 10.89 -27.30
CA PRO A 74 9.30 12.25 -27.49
C PRO A 74 8.22 13.34 -27.35
N GLU A 75 6.97 13.02 -27.65
CA GLU A 75 5.81 13.91 -27.54
C GLU A 75 5.40 14.23 -26.10
N LEU A 76 5.94 13.52 -25.10
CA LEU A 76 5.70 13.86 -23.69
C LEU A 76 6.08 15.31 -23.40
N ALA A 77 7.16 15.81 -24.01
CA ALA A 77 7.61 17.19 -23.84
C ALA A 77 6.54 18.24 -24.21
N ASP A 78 5.66 17.92 -25.16
CA ASP A 78 4.57 18.80 -25.60
C ASP A 78 3.31 18.65 -24.73
N LYS A 79 3.23 17.58 -23.94
CA LYS A 79 2.11 17.28 -23.04
C LYS A 79 2.38 17.75 -21.61
N LEU A 80 3.58 18.17 -21.23
CA LEU A 80 3.84 18.75 -19.89
C LEU A 80 3.31 20.19 -19.79
N PRO A 81 3.06 20.74 -18.59
CA PRO A 81 2.85 22.17 -18.42
C PRO A 81 4.02 22.97 -18.99
N GLN A 82 3.71 23.98 -19.79
CA GLN A 82 4.74 24.77 -20.50
C GLN A 82 5.30 25.91 -19.63
N THR A 83 4.58 26.30 -18.58
CA THR A 83 4.99 27.30 -17.59
C THR A 83 5.39 26.61 -16.30
N CYS A 84 6.56 26.93 -15.77
CA CYS A 84 7.03 26.47 -14.46
C CYS A 84 7.31 27.65 -13.54
N LEU A 85 6.98 27.51 -12.26
CA LEU A 85 7.24 28.52 -11.24
C LEU A 85 8.08 27.94 -10.08
N PRO A 86 8.95 28.75 -9.44
CA PRO A 86 9.59 28.35 -8.19
C PRO A 86 8.56 28.22 -7.07
N MET A 87 8.86 27.39 -6.08
CA MET A 87 8.10 27.43 -4.83
C MET A 87 8.18 28.85 -4.24
N GLY A 88 7.06 29.33 -3.68
CA GLY A 88 6.95 30.69 -3.14
C GLY A 88 6.55 31.76 -4.16
N ALA A 89 6.54 31.46 -5.47
CA ALA A 89 6.02 32.41 -6.46
C ALA A 89 4.48 32.48 -6.43
N VAL A 90 3.94 33.66 -6.76
CA VAL A 90 2.49 33.82 -6.95
C VAL A 90 2.07 33.17 -8.27
N VAL A 91 1.17 32.20 -8.20
CA VAL A 91 0.55 31.60 -9.40
C VAL A 91 -0.45 32.58 -10.01
N GLY A 92 -1.36 33.07 -9.16
CA GLY A 92 -2.46 33.98 -9.53
C GLY A 92 -3.40 34.18 -8.34
N GLY A 93 -4.49 34.90 -8.57
CA GLY A 93 -5.56 35.05 -7.57
C GLY A 93 -6.59 33.93 -7.66
N LEU A 94 -7.33 33.67 -6.58
CA LEU A 94 -8.48 32.79 -6.61
C LEU A 94 -9.51 33.25 -7.65
N THR A 95 -9.95 32.31 -8.49
CA THR A 95 -11.10 32.49 -9.36
C THR A 95 -12.36 32.72 -8.53
N GLU A 96 -13.40 33.27 -9.16
CA GLU A 96 -14.68 33.51 -8.47
C GLU A 96 -15.31 32.22 -7.94
N ASP A 97 -15.26 31.13 -8.71
CA ASP A 97 -15.79 29.83 -8.30
C ASP A 97 -15.00 29.23 -7.14
N ALA A 98 -13.67 29.31 -7.18
CA ALA A 98 -12.82 28.84 -6.09
C ALA A 98 -13.01 29.66 -4.82
N ALA A 99 -13.09 30.99 -4.94
CA ALA A 99 -13.34 31.91 -3.84
C ALA A 99 -14.69 31.60 -3.14
N LYS A 100 -15.75 31.39 -3.92
CA LYS A 100 -17.07 30.97 -3.39
C LYS A 100 -17.01 29.61 -2.70
N HIS A 101 -16.35 28.62 -3.31
CA HIS A 101 -16.25 27.27 -2.77
C HIS A 101 -15.50 27.22 -1.43
N LEU A 102 -14.41 27.97 -1.31
CA LEU A 102 -13.56 28.00 -0.12
C LEU A 102 -14.03 29.02 0.93
N ASN A 103 -15.03 29.84 0.62
CA ASN A 103 -15.45 30.98 1.42
C ASN A 103 -14.28 31.95 1.73
N LEU A 104 -13.51 32.29 0.69
CA LEU A 104 -12.37 33.20 0.73
C LEU A 104 -12.55 34.36 -0.25
N PRO A 105 -11.83 35.49 -0.09
CA PRO A 105 -11.88 36.59 -1.04
C PRO A 105 -11.46 36.15 -2.45
N LYS A 106 -12.17 36.66 -3.46
CA LYS A 106 -11.72 36.62 -4.84
C LYS A 106 -10.35 37.31 -4.95
N ASP A 107 -9.55 36.86 -5.90
CA ASP A 107 -8.21 37.40 -6.19
C ASP A 107 -7.19 37.20 -5.04
N LEU A 108 -7.55 36.48 -3.96
CA LEU A 108 -6.61 36.11 -2.91
C LEU A 108 -5.43 35.33 -3.55
N PRO A 109 -4.17 35.74 -3.32
CA PRO A 109 -3.02 35.09 -3.95
C PRO A 109 -2.90 33.61 -3.59
N VAL A 110 -2.72 32.79 -4.62
CA VAL A 110 -2.37 31.37 -4.50
C VAL A 110 -0.87 31.24 -4.79
N ILE A 111 -0.15 30.67 -3.84
CA ILE A 111 1.31 30.57 -3.88
C ILE A 111 1.73 29.17 -4.31
N GLN A 112 2.71 29.10 -5.19
CA GLN A 112 3.23 27.85 -5.73
C GLN A 112 3.91 27.04 -4.60
N GLY A 113 3.40 25.84 -4.33
CA GLY A 113 4.05 24.85 -3.46
C GLY A 113 4.93 23.87 -4.23
N GLY A 114 5.26 22.76 -3.60
CA GLY A 114 5.92 21.61 -4.22
C GLY A 114 5.61 20.34 -3.45
N ALA A 115 6.37 19.28 -3.71
CA ALA A 115 6.24 18.03 -2.99
C ALA A 115 6.41 18.22 -1.46
N ASP A 116 5.58 17.51 -0.70
CA ASP A 116 5.42 17.63 0.75
C ASP A 116 6.73 17.55 1.55
N ALA A 117 7.62 16.62 1.21
CA ALA A 117 8.91 16.45 1.86
C ALA A 117 9.80 17.70 1.70
N PHE A 118 9.78 18.33 0.53
CA PHE A 118 10.57 19.51 0.20
C PHE A 118 10.03 20.76 0.87
N VAL A 119 8.71 20.92 0.87
CA VAL A 119 8.04 21.97 1.65
C VAL A 119 8.32 21.75 3.15
N GLY A 120 8.30 20.50 3.61
CA GLY A 120 8.67 20.11 4.96
C GLY A 120 10.12 20.46 5.33
N MET A 121 11.08 20.26 4.42
CA MET A 121 12.47 20.69 4.63
C MET A 121 12.56 22.19 4.90
N ILE A 122 11.83 23.01 4.12
CA ILE A 122 11.77 24.47 4.32
C ILE A 122 11.14 24.78 5.69
N GLY A 123 10.04 24.11 6.04
CA GLY A 123 9.39 24.25 7.34
C GLY A 123 10.25 23.83 8.54
N LEU A 124 11.25 22.97 8.32
CA LEU A 124 12.25 22.59 9.31
C LEU A 124 13.49 23.50 9.32
N GLY A 125 13.58 24.42 8.36
CA GLY A 125 14.77 25.25 8.15
C GLY A 125 15.97 24.47 7.62
N CYS A 126 15.75 23.31 7.01
CA CYS A 126 16.79 22.52 6.35
C CYS A 126 17.01 23.02 4.92
N ILE A 127 17.69 24.16 4.79
CA ILE A 127 17.85 24.90 3.54
C ILE A 127 19.34 25.14 3.16
N HIS A 128 20.29 24.60 3.93
CA HIS A 128 21.71 24.79 3.67
C HIS A 128 22.47 23.47 3.49
N PRO A 129 23.54 23.47 2.66
CA PRO A 129 24.51 22.37 2.65
C PRO A 129 25.04 22.07 4.06
N GLY A 130 25.25 20.79 4.35
CA GLY A 130 25.64 20.31 5.68
C GLY A 130 24.44 19.93 6.56
N GLN A 131 23.21 20.29 6.19
CA GLN A 131 22.00 19.90 6.91
C GLN A 131 21.35 18.67 6.27
N LEU A 132 21.07 17.66 7.08
CA LEU A 132 20.25 16.51 6.67
C LEU A 132 18.88 16.60 7.33
N CYS A 133 17.83 16.70 6.53
CA CYS A 133 16.46 16.55 6.98
C CYS A 133 16.10 15.07 7.06
N LEU A 134 15.74 14.59 8.24
CA LEU A 134 15.30 13.22 8.48
C LEU A 134 13.79 13.20 8.78
N ILE A 135 13.00 12.88 7.76
CA ILE A 135 11.54 12.78 7.89
C ILE A 135 11.19 11.35 8.28
N THR A 136 10.62 11.16 9.47
CA THR A 136 10.37 9.85 10.06
C THR A 136 8.89 9.47 10.05
N GLY A 137 8.59 8.26 9.61
CA GLY A 137 7.24 7.71 9.54
C GLY A 137 7.25 6.19 9.46
N SER A 138 6.37 5.60 8.65
CA SER A 138 6.46 4.18 8.30
C SER A 138 7.81 3.83 7.68
N SER A 139 8.34 4.75 6.85
CA SER A 139 9.68 4.79 6.26
C SER A 139 10.44 6.03 6.75
N HIS A 140 11.75 6.12 6.50
CA HIS A 140 12.52 7.36 6.71
C HIS A 140 13.01 7.91 5.38
N LEU A 141 12.97 9.24 5.27
CA LEU A 141 13.52 10.01 4.16
C LEU A 141 14.73 10.80 4.65
N HIS A 142 15.87 10.64 3.97
CA HIS A 142 17.12 11.35 4.24
C HIS A 142 17.33 12.36 3.13
N CYS A 143 16.95 13.60 3.40
CA CYS A 143 16.94 14.68 2.45
C CYS A 143 18.11 15.63 2.72
N VAL A 144 18.96 15.87 1.72
CA VAL A 144 20.08 16.80 1.87
C VAL A 144 20.04 17.89 0.81
N VAL A 145 20.31 19.12 1.26
CA VAL A 145 20.62 20.23 0.35
C VAL A 145 22.10 20.17 0.04
N THR A 146 22.47 20.32 -1.22
CA THR A 146 23.84 20.15 -1.70
C THR A 146 24.28 21.38 -2.50
N SER A 147 25.56 21.74 -2.41
CA SER A 147 26.09 22.89 -3.13
C SER A 147 26.25 22.64 -4.64
N LYS A 148 26.27 21.37 -5.05
CA LYS A 148 26.46 20.93 -6.44
C LYS A 148 25.64 19.67 -6.71
N PRO A 149 25.15 19.50 -7.94
CA PRO A 149 24.50 18.26 -8.29
C PRO A 149 25.54 17.12 -8.40
N SER A 150 25.42 16.10 -7.56
CA SER A 150 26.23 14.87 -7.60
C SER A 150 25.32 13.66 -7.41
N THR A 151 25.55 12.61 -8.18
CA THR A 151 24.78 11.36 -8.15
C THR A 151 25.69 10.21 -7.75
N ALA A 152 25.15 9.20 -7.07
CA ALA A 152 25.86 7.97 -6.71
C ALA A 152 24.89 6.79 -6.70
N PRO A 153 25.38 5.54 -6.88
CA PRO A 153 24.53 4.35 -6.73
C PRO A 153 23.78 4.35 -5.39
N GLY A 154 22.47 4.10 -5.42
CA GLY A 154 21.62 4.05 -4.21
C GLY A 154 21.18 5.40 -3.65
N ILE A 155 21.63 6.51 -4.24
CA ILE A 155 21.21 7.88 -3.90
C ILE A 155 20.39 8.44 -5.08
N TRP A 156 19.25 9.05 -4.77
CA TRP A 156 18.44 9.74 -5.78
C TRP A 156 18.83 11.20 -5.92
N GLY A 157 18.73 11.72 -7.14
CA GLY A 157 19.27 13.02 -7.52
C GLY A 157 20.77 12.96 -7.81
N ALA A 158 21.49 14.08 -7.76
CA ALA A 158 21.03 15.39 -7.32
C ALA A 158 20.18 16.14 -8.36
N TYR A 159 19.06 16.71 -7.92
CA TYR A 159 18.12 17.46 -8.74
C TYR A 159 18.41 18.97 -8.65
N PRO A 160 18.93 19.62 -9.72
CA PRO A 160 19.20 21.05 -9.71
C PRO A 160 17.92 21.86 -9.67
N GLY A 161 17.90 22.93 -8.86
CA GLY A 161 16.75 23.80 -8.68
C GLY A 161 15.65 23.23 -7.80
N ALA A 162 15.91 22.12 -7.10
CA ALA A 162 15.03 21.56 -6.07
C ALA A 162 15.73 21.61 -4.69
N PRO A 163 15.04 21.97 -3.60
CA PRO A 163 13.63 22.38 -3.53
C PRO A 163 13.32 23.71 -4.25
N MET A 164 14.30 24.61 -4.36
CA MET A 164 14.14 25.92 -5.01
C MET A 164 15.36 26.29 -5.87
N PRO A 165 15.27 27.33 -6.72
CA PRO A 165 16.40 27.82 -7.51
C PRO A 165 17.64 28.13 -6.66
N GLY A 166 18.83 27.80 -7.17
CA GLY A 166 20.09 27.96 -6.45
C GLY A 166 20.40 26.84 -5.46
N MET A 167 19.48 25.88 -5.29
CA MET A 167 19.66 24.70 -4.44
C MET A 167 19.78 23.44 -5.28
N ASN A 168 20.48 22.44 -4.76
CA ASN A 168 20.46 21.09 -5.29
C ASN A 168 20.02 20.14 -4.18
N PHE A 169 19.37 19.07 -4.57
CA PHE A 169 18.81 18.12 -3.61
C PHE A 169 19.20 16.69 -3.94
N ALA A 170 19.63 15.93 -2.93
CA ALA A 170 19.79 14.50 -3.01
C ALA A 170 19.00 13.79 -1.89
N GLU A 171 18.63 12.54 -2.13
CA GLU A 171 17.77 11.77 -1.24
C GLU A 171 18.30 10.35 -1.03
N GLY A 172 18.23 9.88 0.21
CA GLY A 172 18.28 8.47 0.59
C GLY A 172 16.95 8.00 1.19
N GLY A 173 16.53 6.79 0.84
CA GLY A 173 15.31 6.19 1.36
C GLY A 173 15.59 4.98 2.24
N GLN A 174 14.99 4.92 3.43
CA GLN A 174 15.01 3.73 4.28
C GLN A 174 13.59 3.16 4.35
N SER A 175 13.41 1.94 3.84
CA SER A 175 12.08 1.37 3.55
C SER A 175 11.26 1.04 4.80
N SER A 176 11.84 0.33 5.77
CA SER A 176 11.11 -0.14 6.94
C SER A 176 11.69 0.44 8.22
N THR A 177 10.90 1.25 8.92
CA THR A 177 11.38 1.99 10.09
C THR A 177 10.29 2.05 11.17
N GLY A 178 9.42 3.07 11.19
CA GLY A 178 8.23 3.07 12.04
C GLY A 178 7.32 1.87 11.77
N SER A 179 7.35 1.31 10.55
CA SER A 179 6.62 0.09 10.20
C SER A 179 7.10 -1.14 10.98
N ILE A 180 8.41 -1.30 11.23
CA ILE A 180 8.94 -2.50 11.93
C ILE A 180 8.62 -2.45 13.42
N VAL A 181 8.70 -1.27 14.04
CA VAL A 181 8.32 -1.11 15.45
C VAL A 181 6.81 -1.24 15.63
N ARG A 182 6.00 -0.72 14.68
CA ARG A 182 4.55 -0.97 14.66
C ARG A 182 4.25 -2.47 14.49
N TRP A 183 4.93 -3.15 13.58
CA TRP A 183 4.80 -4.59 13.38
C TRP A 183 5.15 -5.36 14.65
N ALA A 184 6.29 -5.09 15.30
CA ALA A 184 6.69 -5.78 16.52
C ALA A 184 5.68 -5.57 17.65
N LYS A 185 5.25 -4.33 17.89
CA LYS A 185 4.22 -4.03 18.89
C LYS A 185 2.90 -4.76 18.60
N SER A 186 2.46 -4.77 17.34
CA SER A 186 1.15 -5.31 16.96
C SER A 186 1.11 -6.81 16.69
N LYS A 187 2.23 -7.45 16.36
CA LYS A 187 2.27 -8.88 15.97
C LYS A 187 3.11 -9.73 16.91
N LEU A 188 4.16 -9.17 17.49
CA LEU A 188 5.09 -9.92 18.34
C LEU A 188 4.79 -9.79 19.83
N PHE A 189 4.29 -8.63 20.27
CA PHE A 189 4.09 -8.32 21.69
C PHE A 189 2.62 -8.22 22.13
N GLN A 190 1.66 -8.60 21.29
CA GLN A 190 0.24 -8.56 21.65
C GLN A 190 -0.06 -9.48 22.84
N GLN A 191 -0.25 -8.87 24.02
CA GLN A 191 -0.72 -9.47 25.26
C GLN A 191 -1.63 -8.45 25.97
N GLY A 192 -2.96 -8.58 25.81
CA GLY A 192 -3.96 -7.75 26.50
C GLY A 192 -4.10 -6.29 26.03
N ASP A 193 -5.17 -5.64 26.47
CA ASP A 193 -5.42 -4.21 26.22
C ASP A 193 -4.51 -3.37 27.12
N GLY A 194 -3.56 -2.62 26.54
CA GLY A 194 -2.87 -1.54 27.29
C GLY A 194 -1.39 -1.26 26.96
N LEU A 195 -0.67 -2.11 26.22
CA LEU A 195 0.76 -1.87 25.98
C LEU A 195 0.99 -0.66 25.04
N SER A 196 1.58 0.41 25.56
CA SER A 196 1.90 1.62 24.80
C SER A 196 3.32 1.57 24.20
N TYR A 197 3.62 2.47 23.26
CA TYR A 197 4.99 2.65 22.76
C TYR A 197 5.94 3.13 23.87
N LYS A 198 5.41 3.95 24.80
CA LYS A 198 6.20 4.47 25.90
C LYS A 198 6.67 3.37 26.85
N ASP A 199 5.81 2.39 27.15
CA ASP A 199 6.18 1.27 28.03
C ASP A 199 7.32 0.44 27.43
N LEU A 200 7.26 0.19 26.11
CA LEU A 200 8.31 -0.52 25.38
C LEU A 200 9.62 0.28 25.35
N ASP A 201 9.54 1.61 25.17
CA ASP A 201 10.71 2.49 25.24
C ASP A 201 11.32 2.53 26.65
N ASP A 202 10.51 2.61 27.70
CA ASP A 202 10.97 2.63 29.09
C ASP A 202 11.69 1.32 29.46
N GLU A 203 11.17 0.17 29.00
CA GLU A 203 11.82 -1.14 29.15
C GLU A 203 13.13 -1.22 28.37
N ALA A 204 13.13 -0.80 27.10
CA ALA A 204 14.31 -0.81 26.25
C ALA A 204 15.42 0.14 26.75
N ALA A 205 15.05 1.23 27.43
CA ALA A 205 16.00 2.16 28.02
C ALA A 205 16.86 1.52 29.13
N GLN A 206 16.41 0.42 29.74
CA GLN A 206 17.18 -0.31 30.77
C GLN A 206 18.25 -1.24 30.19
N ILE A 207 18.18 -1.55 28.89
CA ILE A 207 19.15 -2.39 28.20
C ILE A 207 20.36 -1.52 27.82
N PRO A 208 21.62 -2.00 27.89
CA PRO A 208 22.76 -1.20 27.46
C PRO A 208 22.84 -1.05 25.92
N PRO A 209 23.56 -0.02 25.42
CA PRO A 209 23.90 0.10 24.00
C PRO A 209 24.51 -1.17 23.40
N GLY A 210 24.00 -1.57 22.24
CA GLY A 210 24.40 -2.81 21.57
C GLY A 210 23.60 -4.04 22.01
N CYS A 211 22.56 -3.83 22.84
CA CYS A 211 21.48 -4.76 23.12
C CYS A 211 21.96 -6.17 23.54
N ASP A 212 23.00 -6.23 24.37
CA ASP A 212 23.63 -7.47 24.85
C ASP A 212 24.02 -8.46 23.73
N GLY A 213 24.37 -7.93 22.55
CA GLY A 213 24.78 -8.71 21.38
C GLY A 213 23.66 -9.09 20.42
N LEU A 214 22.42 -8.66 20.67
CA LEU A 214 21.31 -8.82 19.73
C LEU A 214 21.32 -7.70 18.69
N VAL A 215 21.42 -8.06 17.42
CA VAL A 215 21.37 -7.11 16.29
C VAL A 215 20.23 -7.46 15.36
N ALA A 216 19.42 -6.47 14.99
CA ALA A 216 18.43 -6.63 13.94
C ALA A 216 18.93 -6.08 12.60
N LEU A 217 18.41 -6.64 11.51
CA LEU A 217 18.45 -6.07 10.18
C LEU A 217 17.04 -5.57 9.85
N GLU A 218 16.91 -4.29 9.55
CA GLU A 218 15.64 -3.58 9.43
C GLU A 218 14.99 -3.68 8.04
N THR A 219 15.61 -4.37 7.08
CA THR A 219 15.16 -4.46 5.68
C THR A 219 13.95 -5.39 5.46
N PHE A 220 12.96 -5.32 6.36
CA PHE A 220 11.73 -6.14 6.33
C PHE A 220 10.99 -6.01 5.00
N GLN A 221 11.01 -4.82 4.40
CA GLN A 221 10.35 -4.50 3.13
C GLN A 221 11.37 -4.23 2.01
N GLY A 222 12.51 -4.92 2.05
CA GLY A 222 13.63 -4.66 1.16
C GLY A 222 14.44 -3.42 1.57
N SER A 223 15.40 -3.06 0.72
CA SER A 223 16.31 -1.94 0.92
C SER A 223 16.29 -1.01 -0.29
N ARG A 224 16.34 0.31 -0.03
CA ARG A 224 16.44 1.37 -1.05
C ARG A 224 17.85 1.97 -1.05
N THR A 225 18.26 2.53 0.08
CA THR A 225 19.57 3.16 0.31
C THR A 225 20.24 2.51 1.52
N PRO A 226 21.58 2.29 1.53
CA PRO A 226 22.56 2.60 0.46
C PRO A 226 22.56 1.60 -0.70
N VAL A 227 21.97 0.43 -0.52
CA VAL A 227 21.89 -0.62 -1.57
C VAL A 227 20.44 -0.86 -1.91
N THR A 228 20.09 -0.70 -3.19
CA THR A 228 18.76 -0.99 -3.69
C THR A 228 18.62 -2.50 -3.92
N ASP A 229 17.87 -3.15 -3.04
CA ASP A 229 17.68 -4.61 -3.02
C ASP A 229 16.24 -4.93 -2.56
N PRO A 230 15.30 -5.17 -3.50
CA PRO A 230 13.91 -5.51 -3.16
C PRO A 230 13.76 -6.91 -2.54
N LEU A 231 14.80 -7.74 -2.63
CA LEU A 231 14.83 -9.11 -2.09
C LEU A 231 15.44 -9.18 -0.68
N ALA A 232 16.03 -8.08 -0.18
CA ALA A 232 16.51 -8.00 1.19
C ALA A 232 15.37 -8.28 2.18
N ARG A 233 15.68 -8.96 3.29
CA ARG A 233 14.72 -9.32 4.33
C ARG A 233 15.29 -9.03 5.71
N GLY A 234 14.40 -8.68 6.62
CA GLY A 234 14.76 -8.47 8.01
C GLY A 234 15.29 -9.73 8.70
N ALA A 235 16.12 -9.54 9.71
CA ALA A 235 16.73 -10.61 10.49
C ALA A 235 16.92 -10.18 11.95
N LEU A 236 16.96 -11.15 12.87
CA LEU A 236 17.42 -10.98 14.24
C LEU A 236 18.56 -11.96 14.47
N VAL A 237 19.75 -11.43 14.76
CA VAL A 237 20.98 -12.22 14.89
C VAL A 237 21.58 -12.03 16.27
N GLY A 238 22.01 -13.15 16.88
CA GLY A 238 22.59 -13.16 18.23
C GLY A 238 21.60 -13.52 19.35
N LEU A 239 20.44 -14.10 19.05
CA LEU A 239 19.47 -14.51 20.07
C LEU A 239 20.06 -15.49 21.09
N THR A 240 19.77 -15.24 22.38
CA THR A 240 20.05 -16.12 23.51
C THR A 240 18.80 -16.20 24.39
N LEU A 241 18.78 -17.13 25.36
CA LEU A 241 17.65 -17.27 26.30
C LEU A 241 17.54 -16.12 27.30
N SER A 242 18.52 -15.23 27.40
CA SER A 242 18.44 -14.04 28.28
C SER A 242 17.69 -12.87 27.64
N HIS A 243 17.49 -12.88 26.32
CA HIS A 243 16.82 -11.79 25.63
C HIS A 243 15.31 -11.75 25.90
N SER A 244 14.84 -10.57 26.28
CA SER A 244 13.44 -10.26 26.56
C SER A 244 12.81 -9.44 25.43
N ARG A 245 11.50 -9.13 25.55
CA ARG A 245 10.84 -8.20 24.63
C ARG A 245 11.51 -6.82 24.56
N ALA A 246 12.09 -6.36 25.67
CA ALA A 246 12.82 -5.10 25.74
C ALA A 246 14.04 -5.11 24.81
N HIS A 247 14.74 -6.25 24.74
CA HIS A 247 15.87 -6.44 23.83
C HIS A 247 15.41 -6.46 22.38
N LEU A 248 14.32 -7.17 22.08
CA LEU A 248 13.76 -7.20 20.72
C LEU A 248 13.32 -5.80 20.26
N TRP A 249 12.68 -5.03 21.13
CA TRP A 249 12.30 -3.64 20.86
C TRP A 249 13.52 -2.76 20.60
N ARG A 250 14.50 -2.79 21.52
CA ARG A 250 15.73 -2.01 21.40
C ARG A 250 16.50 -2.35 20.13
N ALA A 251 16.70 -3.64 19.84
CA ALA A 251 17.45 -4.10 18.67
C ALA A 251 16.81 -3.60 17.36
N LEU A 252 15.47 -3.54 17.28
CA LEU A 252 14.76 -2.98 16.14
C LEU A 252 14.97 -1.46 16.03
N MET A 253 14.90 -0.72 17.14
CA MET A 253 15.18 0.73 17.14
C MET A 253 16.63 1.03 16.73
N GLU A 254 17.59 0.30 17.31
CA GLU A 254 19.02 0.41 16.98
C GLU A 254 19.28 0.08 15.50
N ALA A 255 18.65 -0.97 14.96
CA ALA A 255 18.77 -1.32 13.54
C ALA A 255 18.27 -0.22 12.60
N VAL A 256 17.18 0.47 12.94
CA VAL A 256 16.73 1.63 12.15
C VAL A 256 17.79 2.73 12.17
N CYS A 257 18.34 3.06 13.33
CA CYS A 257 19.40 4.06 13.46
C CYS A 257 20.69 3.65 12.74
N PHE A 258 21.04 2.36 12.72
CA PHE A 258 22.16 1.86 11.93
C PHE A 258 21.91 1.99 10.43
N GLY A 259 20.69 1.71 9.96
CA GLY A 259 20.34 1.93 8.56
C GLY A 259 20.32 3.41 8.19
N THR A 260 19.92 4.30 9.11
CA THR A 260 20.08 5.75 8.97
C THR A 260 21.56 6.12 8.82
N ARG A 261 22.44 5.59 9.68
CA ARG A 261 23.89 5.81 9.54
C ARG A 261 24.41 5.31 8.19
N ALA A 262 23.97 4.15 7.72
CA ALA A 262 24.35 3.63 6.41
C ALA A 262 23.90 4.55 5.27
N CYS A 263 22.72 5.17 5.39
CA CYS A 263 22.26 6.21 4.46
C CYS A 263 23.13 7.47 4.52
N VAL A 264 23.48 7.94 5.71
CA VAL A 264 24.38 9.10 5.90
C VAL A 264 25.76 8.84 5.29
N GLU A 265 26.34 7.66 5.51
CA GLU A 265 27.61 7.26 4.90
C GLU A 265 27.49 7.15 3.37
N GLY A 266 26.37 6.63 2.86
CA GLY A 266 26.07 6.59 1.42
C GLY A 266 26.01 7.97 0.78
N LEU A 267 25.35 8.93 1.45
CA LEU A 267 25.29 10.33 1.02
C LEU A 267 26.67 10.99 1.08
N ALA A 268 27.45 10.75 2.13
CA ALA A 268 28.81 11.26 2.25
C ALA A 268 29.73 10.74 1.13
N ASN A 269 29.61 9.46 0.77
CA ASN A 269 30.33 8.86 -0.36
C ASN A 269 29.94 9.48 -1.72
N ALA A 270 28.73 10.02 -1.84
CA ALA A 270 28.26 10.78 -3.00
C ALA A 270 28.77 12.24 -3.02
N GLY A 271 29.52 12.66 -2.01
CA GLY A 271 30.03 14.01 -1.82
C GLY A 271 29.14 14.92 -0.95
N HIS A 272 28.12 14.35 -0.30
CA HIS A 272 27.13 15.11 0.48
C HIS A 272 27.30 14.82 1.98
N VAL A 273 28.21 15.56 2.62
CA VAL A 273 28.49 15.43 4.05
C VAL A 273 27.47 16.23 4.86
N ALA A 274 26.96 15.64 5.94
CA ALA A 274 26.07 16.29 6.90
C ALA A 274 26.78 16.53 8.24
N ASP A 275 26.56 17.70 8.82
CA ASP A 275 27.08 18.12 10.13
C ASP A 275 26.03 17.95 11.24
N GLU A 276 24.75 17.91 10.87
CA GLU A 276 23.63 17.70 11.79
C GLU A 276 22.43 17.06 11.09
N ILE A 277 21.55 16.46 11.90
CA ILE A 277 20.28 15.88 11.46
C ILE A 277 19.14 16.73 12.03
N ILE A 278 18.31 17.31 11.17
CA ILE A 278 17.06 17.97 11.56
C ILE A 278 15.94 16.95 11.39
N ILE A 279 15.38 16.46 12.49
CA ILE A 279 14.46 15.33 12.50
C ILE A 279 13.00 15.79 12.68
N ALA A 280 12.09 15.16 11.94
CA ALA A 280 10.65 15.38 12.04
C ALA A 280 9.87 14.06 12.01
N GLY A 281 8.59 14.12 12.36
CA GLY A 281 7.68 12.98 12.28
C GLY A 281 7.69 12.07 13.51
N GLY A 282 7.27 10.82 13.33
CA GLY A 282 6.88 9.92 14.43
C GLY A 282 7.99 9.63 15.46
N ALA A 283 9.25 9.53 15.03
CA ALA A 283 10.38 9.20 15.89
C ALA A 283 10.65 10.29 16.95
N THR A 284 10.26 11.54 16.69
CA THR A 284 10.46 12.68 17.61
C THR A 284 9.75 12.52 18.96
N ARG A 285 8.76 11.62 19.04
CA ARG A 285 8.01 11.33 20.25
C ARG A 285 8.77 10.44 21.25
N SER A 286 9.87 9.81 20.82
CA SER A 286 10.70 8.94 21.65
C SER A 286 12.03 9.61 21.97
N PRO A 287 12.25 10.07 23.22
CA PRO A 287 13.54 10.59 23.66
C PRO A 287 14.68 9.57 23.52
N LEU A 288 14.40 8.29 23.74
CA LEU A 288 15.36 7.19 23.58
C LEU A 288 15.80 7.09 22.12
N TRP A 289 14.84 7.09 21.19
CA TRP A 289 15.16 6.94 19.77
C TRP A 289 15.93 8.14 19.21
N LEU A 290 15.58 9.36 19.66
CA LEU A 290 16.34 10.57 19.34
C LEU A 290 17.81 10.47 19.78
N GLN A 291 18.05 9.96 20.98
CA GLN A 291 19.41 9.76 21.49
C GLN A 291 20.14 8.67 20.68
N MET A 292 19.50 7.54 20.37
CA MET A 292 20.10 6.48 19.54
C MET A 292 20.48 6.98 18.15
N HIS A 293 19.65 7.80 17.49
CA HIS A 293 20.01 8.42 16.22
C HIS A 293 21.28 9.26 16.36
N ALA A 294 21.39 10.09 17.40
CA ALA A 294 22.57 10.91 17.63
C ALA A 294 23.82 10.05 17.90
N ASP A 295 23.72 9.06 18.78
CA ASP A 295 24.86 8.21 19.19
C ASP A 295 25.37 7.35 18.03
N ILE A 296 24.45 6.74 17.27
CA ILE A 296 24.80 5.80 16.19
C ILE A 296 25.36 6.53 14.97
N THR A 297 24.71 7.63 14.55
CA THR A 297 25.19 8.44 13.41
C THR A 297 26.41 9.27 13.77
N GLY A 298 26.59 9.58 15.06
CA GLY A 298 27.63 10.49 15.54
C GLY A 298 27.35 11.96 15.24
N LEU A 299 26.12 12.30 14.80
CA LEU A 299 25.69 13.66 14.46
C LEU A 299 24.71 14.21 15.51
N PRO A 300 24.75 15.52 15.81
CA PRO A 300 23.69 16.16 16.58
C PRO A 300 22.33 16.03 15.89
N VAL A 301 21.28 15.75 16.66
CA VAL A 301 19.89 15.64 16.21
C VAL A 301 19.09 16.84 16.74
N VAL A 302 18.48 17.60 15.84
CA VAL A 302 17.72 18.82 16.11
C VAL A 302 16.24 18.56 15.88
N VAL A 303 15.40 18.92 16.85
CA VAL A 303 13.94 18.85 16.78
C VAL A 303 13.38 20.27 16.75
N CYS A 304 12.49 20.55 15.80
CA CYS A 304 11.80 21.83 15.71
C CYS A 304 10.58 21.88 16.65
N GLU A 305 10.15 23.09 17.02
CA GLU A 305 8.98 23.32 17.87
C GLU A 305 7.67 22.97 17.13
N ASN A 306 7.59 23.33 15.85
CA ASN A 306 6.45 22.99 15.03
C ASN A 306 6.59 21.56 14.47
N GLY A 307 5.71 20.66 14.91
CA GLY A 307 5.67 19.27 14.43
C GLY A 307 5.11 19.12 13.01
N ASP A 308 4.35 20.09 12.52
CA ASP A 308 3.76 20.10 11.18
C ASP A 308 4.64 20.87 10.19
N ALA A 309 5.81 20.31 9.93
CA ALA A 309 6.81 20.89 9.04
C ALA A 309 6.26 21.31 7.65
N PRO A 310 5.47 20.50 6.92
CA PRO A 310 4.92 20.92 5.63
C PRO A 310 3.98 22.13 5.73
N LEU A 311 3.18 22.24 6.79
CA LEU A 311 2.30 23.40 6.98
C LEU A 311 3.09 24.67 7.26
N LEU A 312 4.13 24.58 8.11
CA LEU A 312 5.03 25.72 8.34
C LEU A 312 5.77 26.11 7.06
N GLY A 313 6.21 25.13 6.27
CA GLY A 313 6.81 25.35 4.96
C GLY A 313 5.87 26.10 4.01
N CYS A 314 4.59 25.69 3.93
CA CYS A 314 3.58 26.43 3.16
C CYS A 314 3.43 27.88 3.64
N ALA A 315 3.41 28.12 4.95
CA ALA A 315 3.32 29.47 5.52
C ALA A 315 4.57 30.32 5.21
N ILE A 316 5.76 29.72 5.27
CA ILE A 316 7.03 30.36 4.88
C ILE A 316 6.98 30.75 3.40
N LEU A 317 6.65 29.81 2.51
CA LEU A 317 6.51 30.07 1.07
C LEU A 317 5.46 31.15 0.79
N ALA A 318 4.33 31.11 1.49
CA ALA A 318 3.29 32.12 1.36
C ALA A 318 3.77 33.51 1.77
N SER A 319 4.51 33.61 2.87
CA SER A 319 5.06 34.87 3.36
C SER A 319 6.05 35.51 2.38
N ILE A 320 6.81 34.70 1.65
CA ILE A 320 7.71 35.15 0.58
C ILE A 320 6.87 35.62 -0.61
N GLY A 321 5.90 34.81 -1.04
CA GLY A 321 5.06 35.11 -2.21
C GLY A 321 4.24 36.40 -2.10
N VAL A 322 3.84 36.79 -0.89
CA VAL A 322 3.14 38.06 -0.65
C VAL A 322 4.07 39.21 -0.21
N GLY A 323 5.38 38.98 -0.13
CA GLY A 323 6.39 40.00 0.19
C GLY A 323 6.49 40.39 1.67
N ILE A 324 6.01 39.55 2.60
CA ILE A 324 6.24 39.74 4.05
C ILE A 324 7.72 39.47 4.38
N HIS A 325 8.33 38.48 3.72
CA HIS A 325 9.76 38.20 3.80
C HIS A 325 10.38 38.26 2.42
N GLU A 326 11.64 38.69 2.34
CA GLU A 326 12.37 38.86 1.07
C GLU A 326 12.71 37.52 0.42
N ASP A 327 13.16 36.56 1.22
CA ASP A 327 13.65 35.27 0.77
C ASP A 327 13.41 34.16 1.80
N VAL A 328 13.79 32.92 1.42
CA VAL A 328 13.61 31.74 2.26
C VAL A 328 14.46 31.79 3.53
N ASP A 329 15.68 32.32 3.46
CA ASP A 329 16.57 32.49 4.59
C ASP A 329 15.95 33.38 5.67
N THR A 330 15.45 34.55 5.26
CA THR A 330 14.83 35.52 6.15
C THR A 330 13.54 34.96 6.76
N ALA A 331 12.71 34.30 5.95
CA ALA A 331 11.46 33.69 6.42
C ALA A 331 11.71 32.52 7.38
N VAL A 332 12.64 31.61 7.07
CA VAL A 332 13.02 30.49 7.94
C VAL A 332 13.55 31.01 9.27
N LYS A 333 14.46 31.99 9.25
CA LYS A 333 15.00 32.61 10.48
C LYS A 333 13.89 33.24 11.32
N ALA A 334 12.90 33.86 10.69
CA ALA A 334 11.78 34.49 11.38
C ALA A 334 10.78 33.48 11.95
N MET A 335 10.54 32.34 11.26
CA MET A 335 9.38 31.48 11.53
C MET A 335 9.73 30.10 12.12
N VAL A 336 10.94 29.58 11.90
CA VAL A 336 11.36 28.27 12.41
C VAL A 336 11.99 28.42 13.80
N ARG A 337 11.60 27.55 14.73
CA ARG A 337 12.13 27.50 16.10
C ARG A 337 12.57 26.09 16.44
N GLN A 338 13.73 25.96 17.07
CA GLN A 338 14.25 24.69 17.56
C GLN A 338 13.79 24.48 19.01
N SER A 339 13.24 23.30 19.32
CA SER A 339 12.78 22.95 20.67
C SER A 339 13.81 22.14 21.44
N ARG A 340 14.59 21.29 20.74
CA ARG A 340 15.57 20.40 21.36
C ARG A 340 16.75 20.14 20.44
N ARG A 341 17.96 20.11 21.00
CA ARG A 341 19.18 19.60 20.36
C ARG A 341 19.73 18.45 21.19
N VAL A 342 19.81 17.27 20.60
CA VAL A 342 20.35 16.05 21.20
C VAL A 342 21.74 15.83 20.63
N VAL A 343 22.75 15.77 21.50
CA VAL A 343 24.14 15.55 21.10
C VAL A 343 24.54 14.10 21.38
N PRO A 344 25.44 13.51 20.57
CA PRO A 344 25.92 12.16 20.80
C PRO A 344 26.60 12.03 22.17
N ASN A 345 26.30 10.95 22.88
CA ASN A 345 27.09 10.50 24.02
C ASN A 345 28.38 9.82 23.50
N GLU A 346 29.55 10.33 23.88
CA GLU A 346 30.82 9.82 23.34
C GLU A 346 31.09 8.34 23.67
N ASN A 347 30.68 7.83 24.84
CA ASN A 347 30.87 6.43 25.19
C ASN A 347 29.99 5.51 24.34
N ASP A 348 28.71 5.87 24.21
CA ASP A 348 27.72 5.08 23.46
C ASP A 348 28.05 5.13 21.96
N LYS A 349 28.47 6.29 21.46
CA LYS A 349 28.96 6.48 20.09
C LYS A 349 30.15 5.58 19.76
N GLN A 350 31.14 5.43 20.65
CA GLN A 350 32.25 4.49 20.40
C GLN A 350 31.76 3.03 20.38
N THR A 351 30.85 2.68 21.29
CA THR A 351 30.24 1.34 21.34
C THR A 351 29.50 1.01 20.05
N TYR A 352 28.60 1.89 19.62
CA TYR A 352 27.85 1.75 18.38
C TYR A 352 28.71 1.81 17.14
N LYS A 353 29.77 2.63 17.12
CA LYS A 353 30.76 2.64 16.02
C LYS A 353 31.45 1.29 15.87
N SER A 354 31.84 0.67 16.98
CA SER A 354 32.44 -0.67 16.98
C SER A 354 31.44 -1.71 16.45
N LEU A 355 30.21 -1.69 16.98
CA LEU A 355 29.16 -2.63 16.58
C LEU A 355 28.77 -2.48 15.10
N TYR A 356 28.62 -1.26 14.62
CA TYR A 356 28.30 -0.97 13.22
C TYR A 356 29.39 -1.50 12.28
N ASN A 357 30.66 -1.17 12.55
CA ASN A 357 31.78 -1.54 11.69
C ASN A 357 32.06 -3.05 11.69
N GLN A 358 31.91 -3.70 12.85
CA GLN A 358 32.26 -5.12 13.00
C GLN A 358 31.12 -6.04 12.56
N VAL A 359 29.87 -5.65 12.81
CA VAL A 359 28.69 -6.51 12.67
C VAL A 359 27.70 -5.96 11.65
N TYR A 360 27.03 -4.83 11.94
CA TYR A 360 25.85 -4.41 11.18
C TYR A 360 26.17 -4.13 9.70
N SER A 361 27.27 -3.44 9.39
CA SER A 361 27.65 -3.10 8.01
C SER A 361 27.91 -4.32 7.12
N LYS A 362 28.22 -5.48 7.71
CA LYS A 362 28.47 -6.75 7.01
C LYS A 362 27.24 -7.65 6.99
N LEU A 363 26.27 -7.40 7.87
CA LEU A 363 25.12 -8.27 8.09
C LEU A 363 24.25 -8.39 6.84
N GLY A 364 23.99 -7.27 6.15
CA GLY A 364 23.21 -7.27 4.92
C GLY A 364 23.80 -8.16 3.82
N ASP A 365 25.11 -8.03 3.57
CA ASP A 365 25.81 -8.86 2.58
C ASP A 365 25.87 -10.33 2.98
N ALA A 366 26.09 -10.63 4.26
CA ALA A 366 26.12 -11.99 4.77
C ALA A 366 24.75 -12.68 4.70
N ALA A 367 23.67 -11.94 4.96
CA ALA A 367 22.30 -12.46 4.91
C ALA A 367 21.76 -12.55 3.48
N ARG A 368 22.28 -11.75 2.53
CA ARG A 368 21.74 -11.61 1.17
C ARG A 368 21.46 -12.93 0.46
N PRO A 369 22.39 -13.91 0.35
CA PRO A 369 22.12 -15.13 -0.41
C PRO A 369 20.95 -15.94 0.17
N ILE A 370 20.84 -15.98 1.50
CA ILE A 370 19.76 -16.68 2.20
C ILE A 370 18.45 -15.91 2.07
N ALA A 371 18.49 -14.59 2.25
CA ALA A 371 17.31 -13.72 2.12
C ALA A 371 16.71 -13.79 0.71
N HIS A 372 17.56 -13.77 -0.32
CA HIS A 372 17.15 -13.90 -1.72
C HIS A 372 16.55 -15.27 -2.00
N ALA A 373 17.19 -16.35 -1.54
CA ALA A 373 16.62 -17.70 -1.68
C ALA A 373 15.25 -17.83 -0.99
N ILE A 374 15.07 -17.24 0.20
CA ILE A 374 13.76 -17.20 0.88
C ILE A 374 12.76 -16.37 0.08
N ALA A 375 13.16 -15.21 -0.46
CA ALA A 375 12.31 -14.38 -1.29
C ALA A 375 11.86 -15.12 -2.56
N ASP A 376 12.76 -15.85 -3.21
CA ASP A 376 12.47 -16.66 -4.39
C ASP A 376 11.48 -17.80 -4.08
N LEU A 377 11.67 -18.50 -2.94
CA LEU A 377 10.73 -19.51 -2.46
C LEU A 377 9.33 -18.94 -2.17
N ARG A 378 9.25 -17.66 -1.80
CA ARG A 378 7.99 -16.93 -1.63
C ARG A 378 7.39 -16.42 -2.94
N GLY A 379 8.06 -16.63 -4.09
CA GLY A 379 7.61 -16.18 -5.41
C GLY A 379 8.36 -14.97 -5.98
N GLY A 380 9.54 -14.64 -5.44
CA GLY A 380 10.34 -13.47 -5.79
C GLY A 380 9.89 -12.20 -5.05
N GLY A 381 10.73 -11.16 -5.10
CA GLY A 381 10.57 -9.90 -4.36
C GLY A 381 9.39 -9.05 -4.80
N ILE A 382 8.20 -9.46 -4.44
CA ILE A 382 6.98 -8.66 -4.45
C ILE A 382 6.18 -9.19 -3.26
N ASP A 383 6.15 -8.47 -2.14
CA ASP A 383 5.06 -8.48 -1.15
C ASP A 383 5.45 -7.73 0.13
N ASP A 384 5.97 -6.52 0.00
CA ASP A 384 6.03 -5.62 1.14
C ASP A 384 6.15 -4.16 0.70
N HIS A 385 5.00 -3.47 0.63
CA HIS A 385 4.79 -2.10 1.06
C HIS A 385 3.31 -1.73 0.94
N GLY A 386 2.80 -1.07 1.98
CA GLY A 386 1.58 -0.27 1.92
C GLY A 386 1.73 0.85 0.89
N ASP A 387 0.59 1.28 0.39
CA ASP A 387 0.34 2.21 -0.72
C ASP A 387 0.48 1.59 -2.12
N ASP A 388 -0.59 0.87 -2.45
CA ASP A 388 -1.38 1.06 -3.66
C ASP A 388 -0.71 0.81 -5.01
N LYS A 389 -0.55 -0.48 -5.34
CA LYS A 389 -1.05 -0.98 -6.63
C LYS A 389 -1.78 -2.27 -6.35
N ALA A 390 -3.01 -2.34 -6.86
CA ALA A 390 -3.80 -3.56 -6.96
C ALA A 390 -2.87 -4.77 -7.02
N LYS A 391 -2.91 -5.63 -5.99
CA LYS A 391 -2.47 -7.02 -6.14
C LYS A 391 -2.85 -7.39 -7.55
N LYS A 392 -1.91 -7.86 -8.37
CA LYS A 392 -2.30 -8.63 -9.55
C LYS A 392 -3.08 -9.81 -8.98
N ARG A 393 -4.36 -9.59 -8.67
CA ARG A 393 -5.29 -10.56 -8.11
C ARG A 393 -5.31 -11.59 -9.22
N ARG A 394 -4.55 -12.65 -8.98
CA ARG A 394 -4.63 -13.85 -9.79
C ARG A 394 -6.08 -14.25 -9.65
N VAL A 395 -6.81 -14.21 -10.75
CA VAL A 395 -8.20 -14.63 -10.75
C VAL A 395 -8.24 -16.06 -10.25
N VAL A 396 -9.02 -16.28 -9.20
CA VAL A 396 -9.15 -17.59 -8.59
C VAL A 396 -10.33 -18.28 -9.24
N ILE A 397 -10.10 -19.47 -9.77
CA ILE A 397 -11.17 -20.33 -10.27
C ILE A 397 -11.51 -21.29 -9.14
N SER A 398 -12.76 -21.26 -8.69
CA SER A 398 -13.27 -22.09 -7.61
C SER A 398 -14.25 -23.11 -8.20
N PRO A 399 -13.89 -24.40 -8.32
CA PRO A 399 -14.82 -25.42 -8.76
C PRO A 399 -15.99 -25.56 -7.77
N SER A 400 -17.22 -25.44 -8.26
CA SER A 400 -18.41 -25.76 -7.44
C SER A 400 -18.61 -27.27 -7.39
N LEU A 401 -18.47 -27.84 -6.20
CA LEU A 401 -18.62 -29.27 -5.96
C LEU A 401 -20.07 -29.74 -6.12
N LEU A 402 -21.04 -28.83 -6.22
CA LEU A 402 -22.43 -29.16 -6.54
C LEU A 402 -22.54 -29.93 -7.87
N ALA A 403 -21.65 -29.62 -8.83
CA ALA A 403 -21.61 -30.28 -10.15
C ALA A 403 -20.75 -31.56 -10.19
N ALA A 404 -20.13 -31.95 -9.08
CA ALA A 404 -19.26 -33.12 -9.00
C ALA A 404 -20.05 -34.44 -8.93
N ASP A 405 -19.37 -35.57 -9.13
CA ASP A 405 -19.92 -36.89 -8.80
C ASP A 405 -19.84 -37.14 -7.30
N TRP A 406 -20.98 -36.98 -6.60
CA TRP A 406 -21.03 -37.10 -5.14
C TRP A 406 -20.74 -38.53 -4.65
N SER A 407 -20.94 -39.55 -5.50
CA SER A 407 -20.60 -40.93 -5.16
C SER A 407 -19.09 -41.13 -5.02
N ASN A 408 -18.29 -40.22 -5.61
CA ASN A 408 -16.84 -40.22 -5.59
C ASN A 408 -16.27 -38.86 -5.15
N ILE A 409 -16.87 -38.21 -4.16
CA ILE A 409 -16.49 -36.84 -3.75
C ILE A 409 -14.99 -36.71 -3.39
N ARG A 410 -14.38 -37.75 -2.82
CA ARG A 410 -12.93 -37.78 -2.56
C ARG A 410 -12.14 -37.62 -3.86
N GLY A 411 -12.43 -38.45 -4.86
CA GLY A 411 -11.74 -38.40 -6.15
C GLY A 411 -11.98 -37.06 -6.87
N GLU A 412 -13.16 -36.50 -6.75
CA GLU A 412 -13.49 -35.19 -7.34
C GLU A 412 -12.70 -34.04 -6.68
N VAL A 413 -12.56 -34.05 -5.35
CA VAL A 413 -11.74 -33.08 -4.61
C VAL A 413 -10.26 -33.21 -5.00
N GLU A 414 -9.74 -34.45 -5.03
CA GLU A 414 -8.35 -34.70 -5.47
C GLU A 414 -8.12 -34.24 -6.91
N ARG A 415 -9.09 -34.44 -7.82
CA ARG A 415 -9.02 -33.95 -9.21
C ARG A 415 -8.93 -32.43 -9.26
N CYS A 416 -9.71 -31.73 -8.44
CA CYS A 416 -9.66 -30.26 -8.36
C CYS A 416 -8.30 -29.78 -7.87
N ILE A 417 -7.76 -30.38 -6.80
CA ILE A 417 -6.47 -29.98 -6.23
C ILE A 417 -5.31 -30.30 -7.20
N LYS A 418 -5.32 -31.47 -7.84
CA LYS A 418 -4.34 -31.83 -8.90
C LYS A 418 -4.40 -30.89 -10.09
N ALA A 419 -5.58 -30.32 -10.39
CA ALA A 419 -5.76 -29.27 -11.38
C ALA A 419 -5.36 -27.86 -10.89
N LYS A 420 -4.77 -27.75 -9.69
CA LYS A 420 -4.29 -26.53 -9.04
C LYS A 420 -5.39 -25.55 -8.63
N ALA A 421 -6.60 -26.04 -8.35
CA ALA A 421 -7.62 -25.23 -7.68
C ALA A 421 -7.19 -24.94 -6.24
N SER A 422 -7.05 -23.66 -5.89
CA SER A 422 -6.70 -23.22 -4.53
C SER A 422 -7.92 -22.97 -3.64
N ARG A 423 -9.13 -23.04 -4.22
CA ARG A 423 -10.41 -22.89 -3.54
C ARG A 423 -11.41 -23.91 -4.09
N LEU A 424 -12.34 -24.34 -3.25
CA LEU A 424 -13.48 -25.16 -3.62
C LEU A 424 -14.74 -24.49 -3.08
N HIS A 425 -15.74 -24.39 -3.95
CA HIS A 425 -17.02 -23.82 -3.60
C HIS A 425 -18.00 -24.94 -3.23
N VAL A 426 -18.63 -24.82 -2.06
CA VAL A 426 -19.46 -25.85 -1.46
C VAL A 426 -20.84 -25.28 -1.18
N ASP A 427 -21.78 -25.59 -2.08
CA ASP A 427 -23.17 -25.15 -2.01
C ASP A 427 -23.99 -25.97 -1.00
N VAL A 428 -24.43 -25.32 0.09
CA VAL A 428 -25.21 -25.92 1.19
C VAL A 428 -26.65 -25.42 1.12
N PHE A 429 -27.56 -26.30 0.72
CA PHE A 429 -28.98 -26.02 0.58
C PHE A 429 -29.79 -26.88 1.55
N ASP A 430 -30.71 -26.27 2.30
CA ASP A 430 -31.54 -26.96 3.31
C ASP A 430 -32.91 -27.41 2.78
N GLY A 431 -33.24 -27.09 1.53
CA GLY A 431 -34.52 -27.38 0.89
C GLY A 431 -35.70 -26.57 1.43
N VAL A 432 -35.45 -25.63 2.34
CA VAL A 432 -36.47 -24.74 2.93
C VAL A 432 -36.30 -23.32 2.41
N PHE A 433 -35.08 -22.78 2.46
CA PHE A 433 -34.80 -21.46 1.90
C PHE A 433 -34.95 -21.44 0.39
N LEU A 434 -34.37 -22.45 -0.28
CA LEU A 434 -34.68 -22.74 -1.66
C LEU A 434 -35.89 -23.68 -1.65
N ASP A 435 -37.10 -23.14 -1.84
CA ASP A 435 -38.36 -23.89 -1.88
C ASP A 435 -38.39 -24.85 -3.09
N SER A 436 -37.63 -25.93 -2.95
CA SER A 436 -37.43 -26.93 -3.98
C SER A 436 -37.07 -28.26 -3.30
N PRO A 437 -37.83 -29.34 -3.57
CA PRO A 437 -37.55 -30.66 -3.00
C PRO A 437 -36.24 -31.27 -3.53
N HIS A 438 -35.63 -30.64 -4.54
CA HIS A 438 -34.35 -31.05 -5.07
C HIS A 438 -33.18 -30.25 -4.43
N ALA A 439 -33.43 -29.09 -3.83
CA ALA A 439 -32.40 -28.23 -3.24
C ALA A 439 -31.96 -28.69 -1.84
N PHE A 440 -31.59 -29.96 -1.70
CA PHE A 440 -31.00 -30.52 -0.49
C PHE A 440 -29.65 -31.13 -0.83
N THR A 441 -28.57 -30.47 -0.39
CA THR A 441 -27.21 -30.77 -0.88
C THR A 441 -26.30 -31.28 0.23
N PHE A 442 -25.32 -30.48 0.62
CA PHE A 442 -24.29 -30.82 1.59
C PHE A 442 -24.70 -30.44 3.00
N GLY A 443 -24.15 -31.14 3.99
CA GLY A 443 -24.25 -30.79 5.40
C GLY A 443 -22.87 -30.94 6.08
N PRO A 444 -22.76 -30.69 7.39
CA PRO A 444 -21.49 -30.72 8.11
C PRO A 444 -20.69 -32.00 7.89
N GLN A 445 -21.33 -33.17 7.85
CA GLN A 445 -20.64 -34.45 7.61
C GLN A 445 -20.00 -34.54 6.22
N MET A 446 -20.65 -33.96 5.20
CA MET A 446 -20.09 -33.91 3.85
C MET A 446 -18.95 -32.90 3.76
N VAL A 447 -19.09 -31.72 4.38
CA VAL A 447 -18.02 -30.73 4.49
C VAL A 447 -16.78 -31.35 5.15
N GLN A 448 -16.97 -32.12 6.23
CA GLN A 448 -15.89 -32.84 6.89
C GLN A 448 -15.25 -33.92 5.99
N ALA A 449 -16.03 -34.59 5.14
CA ALA A 449 -15.50 -35.54 4.16
C ALA A 449 -14.69 -34.84 3.05
N ILE A 450 -15.14 -33.67 2.60
CA ILE A 450 -14.43 -32.82 1.64
C ILE A 450 -13.11 -32.33 2.25
N ARG A 451 -13.13 -31.76 3.47
CA ARG A 451 -11.92 -31.30 4.19
C ARG A 451 -10.88 -32.40 4.32
N ARG A 452 -11.28 -33.60 4.79
CA ARG A 452 -10.37 -34.74 4.89
C ARG A 452 -9.75 -35.13 3.55
N SER A 453 -10.46 -34.94 2.44
CA SER A 453 -9.91 -35.19 1.10
C SER A 453 -8.86 -34.14 0.71
N CYS A 454 -9.03 -32.88 1.14
CA CYS A 454 -8.03 -31.83 0.96
C CYS A 454 -6.72 -32.10 1.72
N ASP A 455 -6.81 -32.56 2.97
CA ASP A 455 -5.64 -32.79 3.84
C ASP A 455 -4.72 -33.93 3.36
N ASN A 456 -5.22 -34.79 2.47
CA ASN A 456 -4.44 -35.87 1.86
C ASN A 456 -3.66 -35.42 0.60
N CYS A 457 -3.68 -34.13 0.28
CA CYS A 457 -2.99 -33.55 -0.88
C CYS A 457 -1.87 -32.60 -0.45
N ASP A 458 -0.86 -32.40 -1.31
CA ASP A 458 0.30 -31.52 -1.06
C ASP A 458 -0.04 -30.01 -0.94
N SER A 459 -1.32 -29.64 -1.07
CA SER A 459 -1.83 -28.26 -1.00
C SER A 459 -3.23 -28.25 -0.39
N GLN A 460 -3.44 -27.44 0.65
CA GLN A 460 -4.77 -27.20 1.20
C GLN A 460 -5.55 -26.19 0.35
N ALA A 461 -6.76 -26.57 -0.08
CA ALA A 461 -7.70 -25.66 -0.71
C ALA A 461 -8.59 -24.98 0.35
N VAL A 462 -8.93 -23.71 0.10
CA VAL A 462 -9.92 -22.99 0.91
C VAL A 462 -11.32 -23.52 0.61
N LEU A 463 -12.11 -23.83 1.63
CA LEU A 463 -13.51 -24.23 1.51
C LEU A 463 -14.42 -23.04 1.74
N ASP A 464 -14.93 -22.49 0.64
CA ASP A 464 -15.94 -21.43 0.63
C ASP A 464 -17.33 -22.11 0.70
N LEU A 465 -17.99 -22.00 1.85
CA LEU A 465 -19.31 -22.60 2.09
C LEU A 465 -20.39 -21.57 1.75
N HIS A 466 -21.11 -21.81 0.66
CA HIS A 466 -22.23 -20.98 0.23
C HIS A 466 -23.54 -21.49 0.83
N MET A 467 -24.11 -20.70 1.73
CA MET A 467 -25.14 -21.14 2.67
C MET A 467 -26.51 -20.59 2.25
N CYS A 468 -27.21 -21.33 1.40
CA CYS A 468 -28.60 -21.05 1.03
C CYS A 468 -29.53 -21.82 1.98
N VAL A 469 -29.58 -21.36 3.23
CA VAL A 469 -30.32 -21.98 4.33
C VAL A 469 -31.17 -20.94 5.07
N GLU A 470 -32.32 -21.33 5.59
CA GLU A 470 -33.32 -20.42 6.18
C GLU A 470 -32.82 -19.83 7.52
N ARG A 471 -32.06 -20.63 8.29
CA ARG A 471 -31.57 -20.26 9.63
C ARG A 471 -30.05 -20.45 9.76
N PRO A 472 -29.25 -19.61 9.09
CA PRO A 472 -27.81 -19.84 8.94
C PRO A 472 -27.03 -19.85 10.27
N LEU A 473 -27.48 -19.09 11.28
CA LEU A 473 -26.80 -19.05 12.59
C LEU A 473 -26.64 -20.44 13.22
N ARG A 474 -27.58 -21.36 12.99
CA ARG A 474 -27.54 -22.73 13.51
C ARG A 474 -26.42 -23.58 12.90
N TYR A 475 -25.93 -23.19 11.73
CA TYR A 475 -24.93 -23.94 10.98
C TYR A 475 -23.52 -23.42 11.21
N VAL A 476 -23.33 -22.25 11.82
CA VAL A 476 -22.00 -21.62 12.00
C VAL A 476 -21.02 -22.56 12.70
N GLN A 477 -21.32 -22.98 13.94
CA GLN A 477 -20.41 -23.84 14.70
C GLN A 477 -20.25 -25.24 14.06
N PRO A 478 -21.32 -25.94 13.64
CA PRO A 478 -21.17 -27.23 12.97
C PRO A 478 -20.32 -27.18 11.69
N MET A 479 -20.40 -26.10 10.92
CA MET A 479 -19.60 -25.93 9.70
C MET A 479 -18.14 -25.57 10.00
N ALA A 480 -17.89 -24.76 11.04
CA ALA A 480 -16.53 -24.51 11.52
C ALA A 480 -15.87 -25.82 12.00
N ASP A 481 -16.59 -26.62 12.80
CA ASP A 481 -16.11 -27.92 13.31
C ASP A 481 -15.87 -28.93 12.17
N ALA A 482 -16.65 -28.83 11.08
CA ALA A 482 -16.45 -29.62 9.88
C ALA A 482 -15.23 -29.19 9.05
N GLY A 483 -14.60 -28.07 9.40
CA GLY A 483 -13.42 -27.52 8.74
C GLY A 483 -13.73 -26.59 7.57
N GLY A 484 -14.85 -25.88 7.58
CA GLY A 484 -15.08 -24.76 6.66
C GLY A 484 -14.11 -23.61 6.94
N ASP A 485 -13.62 -22.92 5.89
CA ASP A 485 -12.75 -21.75 6.06
C ASP A 485 -13.56 -20.44 6.01
N ARG A 486 -14.59 -20.41 5.15
CA ARG A 486 -15.43 -19.23 4.94
C ARG A 486 -16.90 -19.63 4.92
N PHE A 487 -17.71 -18.84 5.62
CA PHE A 487 -19.16 -18.95 5.62
C PHE A 487 -19.75 -17.79 4.84
N ILE A 488 -20.37 -18.07 3.68
CA ILE A 488 -21.00 -17.10 2.79
C ILE A 488 -22.50 -17.24 2.96
N PHE A 489 -23.14 -16.34 3.72
CA PHE A 489 -24.58 -16.43 3.97
C PHE A 489 -25.39 -15.68 2.93
N GLN A 490 -26.60 -16.19 2.64
CA GLN A 490 -27.52 -15.53 1.73
C GLN A 490 -28.18 -14.32 2.41
N TRP A 491 -28.07 -13.13 1.81
CA TRP A 491 -28.70 -11.92 2.34
C TRP A 491 -30.23 -12.06 2.44
N GLU A 492 -30.84 -12.72 1.47
CA GLU A 492 -32.29 -12.93 1.39
C GLU A 492 -32.82 -13.91 2.45
N ALA A 493 -31.93 -14.64 3.14
CA ALA A 493 -32.31 -15.43 4.31
C ALA A 493 -32.42 -14.58 5.59
N MET A 494 -31.99 -13.31 5.55
CA MET A 494 -32.03 -12.39 6.69
C MET A 494 -33.37 -11.66 6.78
N GLY A 495 -33.85 -11.40 8.00
CA GLY A 495 -35.11 -10.68 8.22
C GLY A 495 -36.30 -11.58 8.54
N GLY A 496 -36.06 -12.86 8.86
CA GLY A 496 -37.07 -13.76 9.43
C GLY A 496 -37.36 -13.50 10.91
N SER A 497 -36.71 -12.50 11.51
CA SER A 497 -36.79 -12.13 12.93
C SER A 497 -37.34 -10.70 13.14
N ASP A 498 -37.88 -10.42 14.33
CA ASP A 498 -38.40 -9.09 14.71
C ASP A 498 -37.32 -7.98 14.74
N THR A 499 -36.03 -8.34 14.66
CA THR A 499 -34.89 -7.43 14.79
C THR A 499 -34.42 -6.79 13.47
N GLY A 500 -34.97 -7.22 12.33
CA GLY A 500 -34.65 -6.70 11.00
C GLY A 500 -33.37 -7.29 10.38
N ALA A 501 -33.34 -7.37 9.05
CA ALA A 501 -32.32 -8.09 8.27
C ALA A 501 -30.87 -7.64 8.55
N LEU A 502 -30.63 -6.34 8.68
CA LEU A 502 -29.28 -5.81 8.93
C LEU A 502 -28.73 -6.24 10.30
N GLN A 503 -29.54 -6.17 11.36
CA GLN A 503 -29.08 -6.55 12.70
C GLN A 503 -28.86 -8.06 12.81
N GLU A 504 -29.74 -8.85 12.18
CA GLU A 504 -29.58 -10.30 12.09
C GLU A 504 -28.28 -10.68 11.34
N ALA A 505 -28.01 -10.03 10.21
CA ALA A 505 -26.78 -10.22 9.45
C ALA A 505 -25.51 -9.83 10.25
N ILE A 506 -25.55 -8.72 11.00
CA ILE A 506 -24.42 -8.30 11.86
C ILE A 506 -24.17 -9.32 12.97
N GLN A 507 -25.23 -9.86 13.60
CA GLN A 507 -25.10 -10.89 14.63
C GLN A 507 -24.53 -12.18 14.06
N LEU A 508 -25.02 -12.60 12.89
CA LEU A 508 -24.49 -13.76 12.17
C LEU A 508 -23.02 -13.60 11.81
N ALA A 509 -22.64 -12.46 11.23
CA ALA A 509 -21.25 -12.19 10.85
C ALA A 509 -20.30 -12.23 12.05
N LYS A 510 -20.72 -11.67 13.19
CA LYS A 510 -19.96 -11.78 14.45
C LYS A 510 -19.81 -13.23 14.93
N ALA A 511 -20.88 -14.03 14.82
CA ALA A 511 -20.83 -15.45 15.19
C ALA A 511 -19.85 -16.23 14.30
N VAL A 512 -19.89 -16.02 12.99
CA VAL A 512 -18.96 -16.62 12.01
C VAL A 512 -17.50 -16.28 12.33
N ILE A 513 -17.21 -15.01 12.60
CA ILE A 513 -15.85 -14.59 12.96
C ILE A 513 -15.41 -15.22 14.29
N SER A 514 -16.31 -15.28 15.27
CA SER A 514 -16.00 -15.88 16.58
C SER A 514 -15.70 -17.38 16.51
N SER A 515 -16.23 -18.09 15.50
CA SER A 515 -15.94 -19.51 15.27
C SER A 515 -14.61 -19.73 14.53
N GLY A 516 -13.91 -18.65 14.15
CA GLY A 516 -12.63 -18.71 13.42
C GLY A 516 -12.76 -18.77 11.90
N MET A 517 -13.97 -18.67 11.34
CA MET A 517 -14.20 -18.63 9.89
C MET A 517 -14.18 -17.19 9.35
N GLN A 518 -13.88 -17.04 8.05
CA GLN A 518 -14.10 -15.80 7.31
C GLN A 518 -15.58 -15.62 6.96
N CYS A 519 -16.05 -14.38 6.78
CA CYS A 519 -17.46 -14.08 6.59
C CYS A 519 -17.72 -13.44 5.23
N GLY A 520 -18.48 -14.13 4.38
CA GLY A 520 -18.99 -13.62 3.13
C GLY A 520 -20.50 -13.39 3.16
N VAL A 521 -20.99 -12.58 2.23
CA VAL A 521 -22.43 -12.43 1.95
C VAL A 521 -22.70 -12.71 0.47
N SER A 522 -23.77 -13.42 0.18
CA SER A 522 -24.27 -13.69 -1.19
C SER A 522 -25.57 -12.94 -1.42
N ILE A 523 -25.77 -12.43 -2.64
CA ILE A 523 -27.01 -11.77 -3.05
C ILE A 523 -27.55 -12.34 -4.37
N ASN A 524 -28.87 -12.48 -4.45
CA ASN A 524 -29.56 -12.97 -5.63
C ASN A 524 -29.42 -12.03 -6.82
N PRO A 525 -29.65 -12.52 -8.05
CA PRO A 525 -29.68 -11.67 -9.24
C PRO A 525 -30.68 -10.49 -9.13
N GLY A 526 -31.76 -10.64 -8.37
CA GLY A 526 -32.78 -9.61 -8.15
C GLY A 526 -32.48 -8.55 -7.10
N THR A 527 -31.46 -8.74 -6.26
CA THR A 527 -31.25 -7.91 -5.05
C THR A 527 -30.30 -6.74 -5.30
N ASP A 528 -30.72 -5.53 -4.94
CA ASP A 528 -29.90 -4.33 -5.14
C ASP A 528 -28.67 -4.32 -4.23
N VAL A 529 -27.52 -3.91 -4.78
CA VAL A 529 -26.23 -3.92 -4.07
C VAL A 529 -26.23 -2.95 -2.89
N GLU A 530 -27.02 -1.88 -2.98
CA GLU A 530 -27.20 -0.86 -1.96
C GLU A 530 -27.79 -1.43 -0.67
N SER A 531 -28.57 -2.52 -0.76
CA SER A 531 -29.19 -3.15 0.41
C SER A 531 -28.17 -3.71 1.41
N ILE A 532 -26.98 -4.09 0.93
CA ILE A 532 -25.91 -4.66 1.76
C ILE A 532 -24.83 -3.62 2.14
N HIS A 533 -24.86 -2.40 1.60
CA HIS A 533 -23.86 -1.38 1.93
C HIS A 533 -23.71 -1.12 3.44
N PRO A 534 -24.79 -1.00 4.24
CA PRO A 534 -24.65 -0.81 5.69
C PRO A 534 -23.96 -1.96 6.41
N LEU A 535 -24.10 -3.20 5.90
CA LEU A 535 -23.39 -4.37 6.43
C LEU A 535 -21.91 -4.32 6.03
N LEU A 536 -21.60 -3.95 4.78
CA LEU A 536 -20.22 -3.84 4.31
C LEU A 536 -19.45 -2.74 5.05
N GLU A 537 -20.13 -1.65 5.43
CA GLU A 537 -19.57 -0.56 6.23
C GLU A 537 -19.11 -0.99 7.63
N THR A 538 -19.64 -2.09 8.18
CA THR A 538 -19.20 -2.60 9.49
C THR A 538 -17.81 -3.25 9.44
N GLY A 539 -17.31 -3.57 8.24
CA GLY A 539 -16.03 -4.27 8.04
C GLY A 539 -16.02 -5.74 8.51
N LEU A 540 -17.19 -6.32 8.78
CA LEU A 540 -17.32 -7.72 9.22
C LEU A 540 -17.31 -8.72 8.05
N VAL A 541 -17.56 -8.25 6.84
CA VAL A 541 -17.64 -9.07 5.62
C VAL A 541 -16.41 -8.83 4.76
N ASP A 542 -15.71 -9.91 4.37
CA ASP A 542 -14.50 -9.87 3.54
C ASP A 542 -14.68 -10.46 2.14
N LEU A 543 -15.90 -10.90 1.78
CA LEU A 543 -16.26 -11.33 0.42
C LEU A 543 -17.75 -11.07 0.11
N VAL A 544 -18.02 -10.60 -1.10
CA VAL A 544 -19.37 -10.49 -1.65
C VAL A 544 -19.49 -11.42 -2.85
N ASP A 545 -20.41 -12.36 -2.77
CA ASP A 545 -20.80 -13.29 -3.82
C ASP A 545 -21.99 -12.73 -4.60
N ILE A 546 -21.80 -12.56 -5.91
CA ILE A 546 -22.82 -12.10 -6.85
C ILE A 546 -23.32 -13.30 -7.63
N LEU A 547 -24.55 -13.71 -7.34
CA LEU A 547 -25.20 -14.76 -8.11
C LEU A 547 -25.54 -14.23 -9.51
N ALA A 548 -24.97 -14.86 -10.52
CA ALA A 548 -25.26 -14.64 -11.94
C ALA A 548 -26.38 -15.54 -12.46
N VAL A 549 -26.90 -16.44 -11.63
CA VAL A 549 -28.08 -17.28 -11.87
C VAL A 549 -28.91 -17.32 -10.59
N GLU A 550 -30.17 -17.76 -10.65
CA GLU A 550 -30.93 -17.94 -9.40
C GLU A 550 -30.32 -19.12 -8.63
N PRO A 551 -30.18 -19.03 -7.29
CA PRO A 551 -29.60 -20.12 -6.50
C PRO A 551 -30.40 -21.41 -6.69
N GLY A 552 -29.68 -22.53 -6.82
CA GLY A 552 -30.24 -23.81 -7.22
C GLY A 552 -29.27 -24.60 -8.09
N PHE A 553 -29.77 -25.32 -9.10
CA PHE A 553 -28.95 -26.24 -9.87
C PHE A 553 -28.04 -25.56 -10.89
N GLY A 554 -26.88 -26.19 -11.12
CA GLY A 554 -25.93 -25.81 -12.17
C GLY A 554 -26.47 -26.00 -13.59
N GLY A 555 -25.88 -25.28 -14.55
CA GLY A 555 -26.24 -25.33 -15.97
C GLY A 555 -27.19 -24.23 -16.44
N GLN A 556 -27.60 -23.34 -15.54
CA GLN A 556 -28.34 -22.12 -15.89
C GLN A 556 -27.49 -21.13 -16.70
N LYS A 557 -28.15 -20.28 -17.50
CA LYS A 557 -27.48 -19.27 -18.32
C LYS A 557 -27.08 -18.07 -17.48
N PHE A 558 -25.84 -17.62 -17.64
CA PHE A 558 -25.29 -16.41 -17.01
C PHE A 558 -26.19 -15.19 -17.30
N GLN A 559 -26.58 -14.47 -16.25
CA GLN A 559 -27.42 -13.28 -16.36
C GLN A 559 -26.55 -12.01 -16.40
N PRO A 560 -26.60 -11.19 -17.47
CA PRO A 560 -25.74 -10.02 -17.64
C PRO A 560 -25.82 -8.99 -16.51
N ARG A 561 -26.94 -8.92 -15.77
CA ARG A 561 -27.12 -8.02 -14.62
C ARG A 561 -26.06 -8.20 -13.53
N ALA A 562 -25.51 -9.41 -13.36
CA ALA A 562 -24.41 -9.65 -12.43
C ALA A 562 -23.16 -8.82 -12.76
N LEU A 563 -22.89 -8.56 -14.05
CA LEU A 563 -21.76 -7.71 -14.45
C LEU A 563 -21.95 -6.26 -14.02
N GLN A 564 -23.19 -5.76 -14.00
CA GLN A 564 -23.45 -4.41 -13.53
C GLN A 564 -23.23 -4.31 -12.02
N LYS A 565 -23.78 -5.25 -11.24
CA LYS A 565 -23.56 -5.31 -9.79
C LYS A 565 -22.09 -5.39 -9.40
N LEU A 566 -21.31 -6.19 -10.12
CA LEU A 566 -19.85 -6.28 -9.93
C LEU A 566 -19.17 -4.93 -10.16
N ARG A 567 -19.58 -4.18 -11.19
CA ARG A 567 -19.06 -2.82 -11.47
C ARG A 567 -19.46 -1.85 -10.37
N ASP A 568 -20.72 -1.86 -9.96
CA ASP A 568 -21.26 -0.94 -8.95
C ASP A 568 -20.56 -1.15 -7.61
N LEU A 569 -20.40 -2.41 -7.16
CA LEU A 569 -19.67 -2.72 -5.92
C LEU A 569 -18.16 -2.46 -6.03
N LYS A 570 -17.57 -2.67 -7.20
CA LYS A 570 -16.16 -2.32 -7.45
C LYS A 570 -15.98 -0.81 -7.32
N GLU A 571 -16.83 -0.02 -7.96
CA GLU A 571 -16.80 1.44 -7.88
C GLU A 571 -17.02 1.92 -6.44
N TRP A 572 -18.04 1.41 -5.75
CA TRP A 572 -18.32 1.72 -4.36
C TRP A 572 -17.16 1.39 -3.41
N ARG A 573 -16.51 0.22 -3.61
CA ARG A 573 -15.32 -0.16 -2.84
C ARG A 573 -14.14 0.76 -3.14
N ASP A 574 -13.92 1.10 -4.40
CA ASP A 574 -12.75 1.85 -4.85
C ASP A 574 -12.84 3.36 -4.51
N GLN A 575 -14.04 3.89 -4.26
CA GLN A 575 -14.26 5.25 -3.76
C GLN A 575 -13.85 5.44 -2.29
N GLU A 576 -13.74 4.36 -1.52
CA GLU A 576 -13.61 4.38 -0.04
C GLU A 576 -12.37 3.62 0.44
N ARG A 577 -11.26 3.80 -0.31
CA ARG A 577 -10.00 3.03 -0.25
C ARG A 577 -9.37 2.86 1.12
N ASP A 578 -9.63 3.76 2.07
CA ASP A 578 -8.99 3.72 3.39
C ASP A 578 -9.66 2.75 4.39
N ARG A 579 -10.79 2.11 4.06
CA ARG A 579 -11.56 1.33 5.05
C ARG A 579 -12.12 -0.03 4.64
N ARG A 580 -12.12 -0.43 3.35
CA ARG A 580 -12.93 -1.59 2.89
C ARG A 580 -12.12 -2.61 2.07
N MET A 581 -11.95 -3.82 2.62
CA MET A 581 -11.14 -4.90 2.03
C MET A 581 -11.97 -6.17 1.80
N PHE A 582 -12.99 -6.12 0.93
CA PHE A 582 -13.71 -7.33 0.50
C PHE A 582 -13.37 -7.76 -0.93
N GLU A 583 -13.41 -9.07 -1.18
CA GLU A 583 -13.27 -9.69 -2.50
C GLU A 583 -14.62 -9.78 -3.22
N LEU A 584 -14.61 -9.71 -4.55
CA LEU A 584 -15.80 -9.93 -5.38
C LEU A 584 -15.72 -11.33 -5.98
N LEU A 585 -16.73 -12.14 -5.69
CA LEU A 585 -16.95 -13.46 -6.26
C LEU A 585 -18.17 -13.39 -7.19
N VAL A 586 -18.14 -14.17 -8.28
CA VAL A 586 -19.34 -14.42 -9.09
C VAL A 586 -19.61 -15.91 -9.16
N ASP A 587 -20.84 -16.29 -8.92
CA ASP A 587 -21.31 -17.68 -8.97
C ASP A 587 -22.42 -17.87 -10.01
N GLY A 588 -22.30 -18.96 -10.77
CA GLY A 588 -23.23 -19.34 -11.83
C GLY A 588 -22.79 -18.95 -13.24
N GLY A 589 -22.90 -19.90 -14.18
CA GLY A 589 -22.76 -19.63 -15.61
C GLY A 589 -21.35 -19.23 -16.09
N ILE A 590 -20.30 -19.47 -15.30
CA ILE A 590 -18.91 -19.20 -15.69
C ILE A 590 -18.38 -20.26 -16.66
N ASN A 591 -17.84 -19.77 -17.79
CA ASN A 591 -17.19 -20.53 -18.85
C ASN A 591 -16.16 -19.64 -19.59
N GLU A 592 -15.56 -20.13 -20.68
CA GLU A 592 -14.60 -19.43 -21.52
C GLU A 592 -15.09 -18.06 -22.06
N HIS A 593 -16.40 -17.92 -22.27
CA HIS A 593 -17.00 -16.70 -22.81
C HIS A 593 -17.38 -15.68 -21.72
N THR A 594 -17.85 -16.15 -20.57
CA THR A 594 -18.36 -15.29 -19.50
C THR A 594 -17.28 -14.87 -18.50
N ALA A 595 -16.23 -15.68 -18.32
CA ALA A 595 -15.14 -15.41 -17.38
C ALA A 595 -14.46 -14.06 -17.64
N SER A 596 -14.14 -13.77 -18.90
CA SER A 596 -13.52 -12.50 -19.30
C SER A 596 -14.36 -11.29 -18.89
N SER A 597 -15.68 -11.36 -19.16
CA SER A 597 -16.62 -10.28 -18.84
C SER A 597 -16.75 -10.06 -17.33
N ALA A 598 -16.83 -11.15 -16.56
CA ALA A 598 -16.91 -11.08 -15.10
C ALA A 598 -15.67 -10.46 -14.46
N VAL A 599 -14.47 -10.84 -14.94
CA VAL A 599 -13.23 -10.25 -14.43
C VAL A 599 -13.12 -8.77 -14.79
N LYS A 600 -13.46 -8.39 -16.03
CA LYS A 600 -13.51 -6.97 -16.43
C LYS A 600 -14.47 -6.16 -15.54
N ALA A 601 -15.59 -6.76 -15.16
CA ALA A 601 -16.56 -6.16 -14.26
C ALA A 601 -16.06 -6.02 -12.81
N GLY A 602 -15.02 -6.77 -12.40
CA GLY A 602 -14.38 -6.61 -11.09
C GLY A 602 -14.23 -7.89 -10.26
N ALA A 603 -14.75 -9.03 -10.75
CA ALA A 603 -14.65 -10.30 -10.04
C ALA A 603 -13.18 -10.75 -9.90
N GLY A 604 -12.80 -11.10 -8.66
CA GLY A 604 -11.50 -11.72 -8.35
C GLY A 604 -11.59 -13.24 -8.23
N ILE A 605 -12.78 -13.77 -7.99
CA ILE A 605 -13.05 -15.20 -7.84
C ILE A 605 -14.20 -15.58 -8.79
N LEU A 606 -14.02 -16.65 -9.55
CA LEU A 606 -15.00 -17.17 -10.49
C LEU A 606 -15.40 -18.59 -10.06
N VAL A 607 -16.67 -18.79 -9.72
CA VAL A 607 -17.18 -20.13 -9.39
C VAL A 607 -17.68 -20.80 -10.66
N ALA A 608 -17.14 -21.98 -10.96
CA ALA A 608 -17.48 -22.73 -12.16
C ALA A 608 -17.79 -24.20 -11.80
N GLY A 609 -19.02 -24.63 -12.04
CA GLY A 609 -19.47 -26.00 -11.79
C GLY A 609 -19.43 -26.86 -13.06
N THR A 610 -20.59 -27.00 -13.71
CA THR A 610 -20.81 -27.92 -14.83
C THR A 610 -19.78 -27.81 -15.95
N TYR A 611 -19.35 -26.59 -16.28
CA TYR A 611 -18.33 -26.36 -17.32
C TYR A 611 -17.01 -27.07 -17.01
N LEU A 612 -16.53 -27.01 -15.76
CA LEU A 612 -15.28 -27.66 -15.35
C LEU A 612 -15.42 -29.19 -15.24
N PHE A 613 -16.49 -29.66 -14.58
CA PHE A 613 -16.65 -31.10 -14.32
C PHE A 613 -17.01 -31.91 -15.55
N LYS A 614 -17.64 -31.29 -16.56
CA LYS A 614 -17.98 -31.92 -17.85
C LYS A 614 -17.07 -31.50 -19.00
N HIS A 615 -15.96 -30.82 -18.71
CA HIS A 615 -15.03 -30.38 -19.75
C HIS A 615 -14.47 -31.58 -20.54
N PRO A 616 -14.53 -31.59 -21.88
CA PRO A 616 -14.18 -32.76 -22.69
C PRO A 616 -12.71 -33.17 -22.54
N GLU A 617 -11.82 -32.20 -22.29
CA GLU A 617 -10.38 -32.43 -22.06
C GLU A 617 -10.02 -32.55 -20.57
N GLY A 618 -11.03 -32.61 -19.70
CA GLY A 618 -10.87 -32.73 -18.26
C GLY A 618 -10.74 -31.39 -17.52
N LEU A 619 -10.82 -31.48 -16.19
CA LEU A 619 -10.99 -30.34 -15.29
C LEU A 619 -9.85 -29.32 -15.37
N ARG A 620 -8.59 -29.80 -15.54
CA ARG A 620 -7.43 -28.92 -15.67
C ARG A 620 -7.48 -28.08 -16.94
N ALA A 621 -7.88 -28.66 -18.07
CA ALA A 621 -8.02 -27.92 -19.32
C ALA A 621 -9.10 -26.84 -19.19
N GLY A 622 -10.25 -27.14 -18.56
CA GLY A 622 -11.28 -26.14 -18.30
C GLY A 622 -10.81 -24.99 -17.38
N ILE A 623 -10.00 -25.29 -16.35
CA ILE A 623 -9.38 -24.25 -15.50
C ILE A 623 -8.41 -23.40 -16.33
N GLU A 624 -7.59 -24.03 -17.17
CA GLU A 624 -6.63 -23.33 -18.04
C GLU A 624 -7.34 -22.46 -19.09
N GLU A 625 -8.47 -22.90 -19.64
CA GLU A 625 -9.27 -22.15 -20.63
C GLU A 625 -9.94 -20.92 -20.01
N ILE A 626 -10.59 -21.06 -18.85
CA ILE A 626 -11.12 -19.92 -18.07
C ILE A 626 -9.99 -18.96 -17.69
N SER A 627 -8.82 -19.50 -17.32
CA SER A 627 -7.64 -18.69 -16.99
C SER A 627 -7.08 -17.96 -18.21
N ALA A 628 -7.09 -18.58 -19.40
CA ALA A 628 -6.59 -18.00 -20.64
C ALA A 628 -7.52 -16.90 -21.18
N ALA A 629 -8.85 -17.13 -21.12
CA ALA A 629 -9.86 -16.12 -21.44
C ALA A 629 -9.69 -14.84 -20.61
N HIS A 630 -9.22 -14.99 -19.36
CA HIS A 630 -8.81 -13.87 -18.52
C HIS A 630 -7.52 -13.16 -19.01
N VAL A 631 -6.50 -13.90 -19.45
CA VAL A 631 -5.23 -13.34 -19.92
C VAL A 631 -5.42 -12.53 -21.21
N GLU A 632 -6.26 -13.00 -22.14
CA GLU A 632 -6.61 -12.26 -23.37
C GLU A 632 -7.42 -10.98 -23.08
N ALA A 633 -8.23 -10.98 -22.03
CA ALA A 633 -8.95 -9.78 -21.57
C ALA A 633 -7.99 -8.67 -21.11
N ARG A 634 -6.85 -9.04 -20.51
CA ARG A 634 -5.79 -8.16 -19.98
C ARG A 634 -4.72 -7.76 -21.01
N SER A 635 -4.74 -8.33 -22.22
CA SER A 635 -3.81 -7.97 -23.31
C SER A 635 -4.40 -6.98 -24.31
N ARG A 636 -5.73 -6.79 -24.26
CA ARG A 636 -6.49 -5.80 -25.04
C ARG A 636 -6.97 -4.58 -24.22
N ASP A 637 -6.78 -4.62 -22.90
CA ASP A 637 -6.86 -3.49 -21.96
C ASP A 637 -5.44 -3.12 -21.51
#